data_AF-A0A151WP73-F1
#
_entry.id   AF-A0A151WP73-F1
#
_cell.length_a   1.000
_cell.length_b   1.000
_cell.length_c   1.000
_cell.angle_alpha   90.00
_cell.angle_beta   90.00
_cell.angle_gamma   90.00
#
_symmetry.space_group_name_H-M   'P 1'
#
loop_
_entity.id
_entity.type
_entity.pdbx_description
1 polymer ?
#
loop_
_entity_poly.entity_id
_entity_poly.type
_entity_poly.pdbx_seq_one_letter_code
_entity_poly.pdbx_strand_id
1 'polypeptide(L)'
;MSKYNINEEYDMENRREVTLTGFSSNAIDDVLRSNNNEPNTLNGNPSSAHAITKDAKIVNLEVPQNSNTSALCTSGRRWLYRRVRRSCRRKLLFKRIPILTWLPNYQKEYVVSDLVAGITVGLTVIPQAIAYANVAGLPLQHTIFKKYYGLYSSFMACFVYTIFGSWKDVPVGPTAIAAILTRETLQKAHLGPDFAILLCFISGCVSLLMGILQLVYLLDFISGPVSVGFTSAASIIIATSQVKDILGLKVTGTKFVQVWQSIFEHIGETRRWDTTLGIVCIIVLLLLRKVKDLPVVPKNTKVPSRFQQVITKSFWLISTARNIIIVILCAVMCWLLEKHLGESPVILTGHVKQGLPEFRLPPFEAQVGNETYTFIDMISALGTGCLVVPMLSLLETISIAKVFSEGKSVDATQEMLALGACNVVSSFVSSMPVSGGLSRGAVNHSSGVKTTLGGVYTGLLVLISLQFLTPYLYYIPKAALAAVIIAAVVFMVEFQVVKPMWRSKKIDLIPAITTFLCCLFIRLELGIVIGIGINLLFLLYASARPTLRVHKATSISGCEYLVITPDRSLVFPSVEYVRTVISKQGLREGTAVPVVIDSTHIQAADFTAAKARIPALATEFYNLKSILGDDILREILLSVLLQCSKFNFKLNLRNAAFLDDTWQMPKCVALELVPCKSLGISVCFTNEKALVVNVNEKSVAAEDNKVEVGDVLDEINENVINGDSKGKLRKIMKKASGQPIMLHIIKHSTKKCCELYEPIVQLIKNSGIESMKPLIQISQLDQVEETTKKSQSSKLGSKTLSSGFSVKYCGSVHVGTEGDVKQIEKAIWRLLKSGEEKQVPVRFECLEIGIAVTREVDNQTICKQSYMEISSCGRTINIPDYFAFIAGETNCNMATKFDAYIFYHQNDVEVQQILQSLGQGFQRTHFAV
;
A
#
# COMPACT_ATOMS: atom_id res chain seq x y z
N MET A 1 -46.20 -17.57 4.24
CA MET A 1 -47.42 -16.85 4.63
C MET A 1 -47.22 -15.39 4.24
N SER A 2 -47.94 -14.91 3.22
CA SER A 2 -49.20 -14.14 3.37
C SER A 2 -48.92 -12.67 3.74
N LYS A 3 -49.33 -11.65 2.98
CA LYS A 3 -50.18 -11.60 1.76
C LYS A 3 -49.91 -10.27 1.03
N TYR A 4 -50.13 -10.21 -0.28
CA TYR A 4 -50.42 -8.94 -0.96
C TYR A 4 -51.75 -8.38 -0.45
N ASN A 5 -51.92 -7.07 -0.48
CA ASN A 5 -53.23 -6.48 -0.73
C ASN A 5 -53.08 -5.17 -1.50
N ILE A 6 -53.58 -5.18 -2.73
CA ILE A 6 -53.87 -4.00 -3.55
C ILE A 6 -55.37 -3.77 -3.38
N ASN A 7 -55.78 -2.55 -3.07
CA ASN A 7 -57.14 -2.08 -3.36
C ASN A 7 -56.99 -0.83 -4.23
N GLU A 8 -57.61 -0.87 -5.40
CA GLU A 8 -57.80 0.27 -6.27
C GLU A 8 -59.01 1.08 -5.78
N GLU A 9 -58.99 2.39 -5.97
CA GLU A 9 -60.21 3.15 -6.24
C GLU A 9 -59.82 4.36 -7.10
N TYR A 10 -60.36 4.39 -8.31
CA TYR A 10 -60.22 5.52 -9.24
C TYR A 10 -61.30 6.54 -8.91
N ASP A 11 -60.91 7.80 -8.75
CA ASP A 11 -61.86 8.91 -8.77
C ASP A 11 -61.34 9.99 -9.73
N MET A 12 -62.14 10.30 -10.74
CA MET A 12 -61.84 11.28 -11.78
C MET A 12 -62.22 12.70 -11.32
N GLU A 13 -61.75 13.70 -12.05
CA GLU A 13 -62.14 15.12 -11.90
C GLU A 13 -61.80 15.81 -10.57
N ASN A 14 -60.54 16.25 -10.43
CA ASN A 14 -60.24 17.63 -10.00
C ASN A 14 -58.74 17.98 -10.14
N ARG A 15 -58.39 18.97 -10.98
CA ARG A 15 -57.03 19.55 -11.00
C ARG A 15 -56.84 20.44 -9.76
N ARG A 16 -56.32 19.88 -8.66
CA ARG A 16 -55.97 20.63 -7.44
C ARG A 16 -54.46 20.85 -7.32
N GLU A 17 -54.09 22.10 -7.08
CA GLU A 17 -52.74 22.53 -6.69
C GLU A 17 -52.33 21.89 -5.35
N VAL A 18 -51.03 21.65 -5.17
CA VAL A 18 -50.49 21.09 -3.92
C VAL A 18 -49.51 22.08 -3.29
N THR A 19 -49.99 22.84 -2.31
CA THR A 19 -49.17 23.77 -1.51
C THR A 19 -48.41 23.01 -0.42
N LEU A 20 -47.09 23.17 -0.34
CA LEU A 20 -46.25 22.49 0.66
C LEU A 20 -46.27 23.19 2.03
N THR A 21 -47.32 22.93 2.82
CA THR A 21 -47.52 23.50 4.16
C THR A 21 -47.46 22.47 5.31
N GLY A 22 -46.86 22.90 6.43
CA GLY A 22 -46.87 22.19 7.72
C GLY A 22 -47.94 22.75 8.65
N PHE A 23 -48.58 21.91 9.47
CA PHE A 23 -49.78 22.27 10.24
C PHE A 23 -49.48 22.84 11.64
N SER A 24 -50.29 23.84 12.02
CA SER A 24 -50.87 24.21 13.32
C SER A 24 -50.15 23.95 14.66
N SER A 25 -50.25 24.97 15.53
CA SER A 25 -50.05 24.91 16.99
C SER A 25 -50.92 23.84 17.68
N ASN A 26 -50.30 23.09 18.61
CA ASN A 26 -50.72 22.90 20.01
C ASN A 26 -49.77 21.93 20.73
N ALA A 27 -49.82 21.90 22.08
CA ALA A 27 -48.99 21.14 23.04
C ALA A 27 -47.59 21.73 23.33
N ILE A 28 -47.57 22.59 24.35
CA ILE A 28 -46.43 22.78 25.28
C ILE A 28 -46.66 21.79 26.43
N ASP A 29 -45.68 20.94 26.75
CA ASP A 29 -45.22 20.59 28.12
C ASP A 29 -44.24 19.40 28.08
N ASP A 30 -43.47 19.24 29.18
CA ASP A 30 -42.42 18.22 29.44
C ASP A 30 -41.27 18.15 28.39
N VAL A 31 -40.06 18.67 28.65
CA VAL A 31 -39.18 18.26 29.76
C VAL A 31 -38.36 19.46 30.28
N LEU A 32 -38.69 19.94 31.48
CA LEU A 32 -37.85 20.82 32.31
C LEU A 32 -37.61 20.17 33.67
N ARG A 33 -36.51 19.41 33.79
CA ARG A 33 -35.83 18.93 35.02
C ARG A 33 -34.45 18.42 34.56
N SER A 34 -33.32 18.78 35.14
CA SER A 34 -33.02 19.68 36.27
C SER A 34 -31.51 19.97 36.34
N ASN A 35 -31.12 21.17 36.78
CA ASN A 35 -30.04 21.50 37.74
C ASN A 35 -28.62 20.86 37.60
N ASN A 36 -27.48 21.53 37.91
CA ASN A 36 -27.20 22.90 38.37
C ASN A 36 -25.68 23.18 38.38
N ASN A 37 -25.32 24.48 38.38
CA ASN A 37 -24.22 25.14 39.10
C ASN A 37 -22.72 24.86 38.77
N GLU A 38 -22.04 25.93 38.35
CA GLU A 38 -20.65 26.28 38.73
C GLU A 38 -20.59 26.86 40.16
N PRO A 39 -19.42 27.25 40.74
CA PRO A 39 -18.85 28.59 40.46
C PRO A 39 -17.31 28.75 40.51
N ASN A 40 -16.81 29.68 39.66
CA ASN A 40 -15.75 30.70 39.83
C ASN A 40 -14.70 30.58 40.97
N THR A 41 -13.39 30.78 40.72
CA THR A 41 -12.62 32.08 40.81
C THR A 41 -11.10 31.79 40.75
N LEU A 42 -10.09 32.67 40.53
CA LEU A 42 -9.93 34.06 40.02
C LEU A 42 -8.42 34.31 39.65
N ASN A 43 -8.11 35.46 39.01
CA ASN A 43 -6.78 36.09 38.79
C ASN A 43 -5.76 35.34 37.87
N GLY A 44 -4.96 35.98 37.01
CA GLY A 44 -4.86 37.40 36.63
C GLY A 44 -3.84 37.62 35.48
N ASN A 45 -4.08 38.62 34.62
CA ASN A 45 -3.23 39.09 33.51
C ASN A 45 -2.14 40.07 34.02
N PRO A 46 -1.27 40.67 33.18
CA PRO A 46 -0.48 40.18 32.04
C PRO A 46 0.99 40.72 32.09
N SER A 47 1.81 40.52 31.04
CA SER A 47 2.83 41.47 30.48
C SER A 47 3.92 40.71 29.69
N SER A 48 4.18 41.05 28.42
CA SER A 48 5.30 41.90 27.94
C SER A 48 6.70 41.25 28.05
N ALA A 49 7.62 41.34 27.09
CA ALA A 49 7.59 41.87 25.73
C ALA A 49 8.88 41.44 24.99
N HIS A 50 8.91 41.64 23.66
CA HIS A 50 10.14 41.99 22.89
C HIS A 50 11.26 40.90 22.75
N ALA A 51 12.11 40.89 21.72
CA ALA A 51 12.08 41.57 20.42
C ALA A 51 13.17 41.03 19.46
N ILE A 52 12.89 41.01 18.14
CA ILE A 52 13.66 41.72 17.07
C ILE A 52 15.16 41.33 16.94
N THR A 53 15.56 40.43 16.02
CA THR A 53 16.05 40.72 14.62
C THR A 53 17.45 40.08 14.38
N LYS A 54 18.12 40.08 13.20
CA LYS A 54 17.88 40.68 11.87
C LYS A 54 18.58 39.89 10.73
N ASP A 55 17.99 39.94 9.54
CA ASP A 55 18.56 40.14 8.18
C ASP A 55 20.06 39.79 7.94
N ALA A 56 20.43 38.88 7.03
CA ALA A 56 20.29 38.86 5.56
C ALA A 56 21.39 39.65 4.78
N LYS A 57 22.01 39.01 3.77
CA LYS A 57 22.10 39.50 2.37
C LYS A 57 23.01 38.63 1.44
N ILE A 58 22.46 38.38 0.23
CA ILE A 58 23.08 38.43 -1.12
C ILE A 58 24.35 37.61 -1.43
N VAL A 59 24.25 36.74 -2.45
CA VAL A 59 25.23 36.58 -3.54
C VAL A 59 24.48 36.47 -4.88
N ASN A 60 25.07 36.96 -5.97
CA ASN A 60 24.45 37.25 -7.28
C ASN A 60 24.26 36.04 -8.22
N LEU A 61 23.61 36.30 -9.36
CA LEU A 61 23.48 35.41 -10.51
C LEU A 61 24.83 34.96 -11.06
N GLU A 62 24.89 33.71 -11.53
CA GLU A 62 25.64 33.35 -12.75
C GLU A 62 25.07 32.05 -13.36
N VAL A 63 25.07 31.96 -14.69
CA VAL A 63 24.62 30.76 -15.45
C VAL A 63 25.85 30.09 -16.08
N PRO A 64 26.25 28.88 -15.65
CA PRO A 64 27.30 28.14 -16.33
C PRO A 64 26.69 27.14 -17.34
N GLN A 65 27.10 27.27 -18.60
CA GLN A 65 27.00 26.18 -19.56
C GLN A 65 27.99 25.05 -19.21
N ASN A 66 27.67 23.81 -19.60
CA ASN A 66 28.57 22.66 -19.71
C ASN A 66 29.40 22.21 -18.48
N SER A 67 28.88 21.26 -17.69
CA SER A 67 29.71 20.17 -17.11
C SER A 67 28.87 18.94 -16.69
N ASN A 68 28.76 17.93 -17.57
CA ASN A 68 27.87 16.77 -17.35
C ASN A 68 28.38 15.72 -16.34
N THR A 69 29.52 15.91 -15.69
CA THR A 69 30.14 14.94 -14.77
C THR A 69 29.79 15.13 -13.28
N SER A 70 29.33 16.32 -12.86
CA SER A 70 28.99 16.62 -11.44
C SER A 70 27.56 16.22 -11.03
N ALA A 71 26.68 15.99 -12.01
CA ALA A 71 25.26 15.68 -11.79
C ALA A 71 25.01 14.28 -11.20
N LEU A 72 25.82 13.28 -11.54
CA LEU A 72 25.64 11.90 -11.03
C LEU A 72 25.87 11.82 -9.51
N CYS A 73 26.99 12.37 -9.02
CA CYS A 73 27.33 12.36 -7.59
C CYS A 73 26.31 13.13 -6.73
N THR A 74 25.80 14.26 -7.23
CA THR A 74 24.78 15.05 -6.50
C THR A 74 23.41 14.38 -6.51
N SER A 75 23.03 13.66 -7.57
CA SER A 75 21.81 12.87 -7.62
C SER A 75 21.85 11.68 -6.65
N GLY A 76 22.98 10.95 -6.60
CA GLY A 76 23.21 9.88 -5.64
C GLY A 76 23.14 10.35 -4.17
N ARG A 77 23.79 11.48 -3.84
CA ARG A 77 23.73 12.08 -2.49
C ARG A 77 22.31 12.50 -2.10
N ARG A 78 21.53 13.08 -3.03
CA ARG A 78 20.11 13.44 -2.80
C ARG A 78 19.21 12.20 -2.67
N TRP A 79 19.46 11.14 -3.42
CA TRP A 79 18.77 9.84 -3.27
C TRP A 79 19.05 9.24 -1.90
N LEU A 80 20.31 9.20 -1.47
CA LEU A 80 20.73 8.70 -0.16
C LEU A 80 20.11 9.54 0.97
N TYR A 81 20.16 10.87 0.89
CA TYR A 81 19.57 11.78 1.88
C TYR A 81 18.04 11.62 1.98
N ARG A 82 17.35 11.47 0.84
CA ARG A 82 15.90 11.16 0.80
C ARG A 82 15.60 9.77 1.36
N ARG A 83 16.47 8.78 1.17
CA ARG A 83 16.35 7.42 1.74
C ARG A 83 16.52 7.48 3.26
N VAL A 84 17.57 8.12 3.77
CA VAL A 84 17.85 8.32 5.21
C VAL A 84 16.72 9.10 5.91
N ARG A 85 16.25 10.23 5.35
CA ARG A 85 15.10 10.97 5.90
C ARG A 85 13.78 10.18 5.85
N ARG A 86 13.65 9.20 4.95
CA ARG A 86 12.53 8.24 4.94
C ARG A 86 12.75 7.09 5.95
N SER A 87 14.01 6.74 6.27
CA SER A 87 14.35 5.71 7.26
C SER A 87 13.97 6.10 8.69
N CYS A 88 14.09 7.38 9.04
CA CYS A 88 13.72 7.90 10.37
C CYS A 88 12.19 8.06 10.59
N ARG A 89 11.33 7.44 9.77
CA ARG A 89 9.89 7.40 10.04
C ARG A 89 9.58 6.35 11.11
N ARG A 90 8.77 6.70 12.12
CA ARG A 90 8.31 5.79 13.19
C ARG A 90 7.79 4.45 12.66
N LYS A 91 7.05 4.45 11.55
CA LYS A 91 6.57 3.23 10.86
C LYS A 91 7.69 2.32 10.34
N LEU A 92 8.83 2.86 9.89
CA LEU A 92 9.95 2.04 9.42
C LEU A 92 10.79 1.52 10.60
N LEU A 93 10.95 2.30 11.68
CA LEU A 93 11.58 1.82 12.92
C LEU A 93 10.86 0.57 13.47
N PHE A 94 9.53 0.63 13.61
CA PHE A 94 8.73 -0.53 14.01
C PHE A 94 8.84 -1.72 13.03
N LYS A 95 9.05 -1.48 11.74
CA LYS A 95 9.26 -2.55 10.75
C LYS A 95 10.68 -3.15 10.78
N ARG A 96 11.70 -2.34 11.10
CA ARG A 96 13.12 -2.74 11.09
C ARG A 96 13.65 -3.23 12.43
N ILE A 97 12.93 -2.97 13.51
CA ILE A 97 13.26 -3.43 14.86
C ILE A 97 11.98 -4.09 15.42
N PRO A 98 11.69 -5.37 15.04
CA PRO A 98 10.42 -6.02 15.37
C PRO A 98 10.13 -6.14 16.86
N ILE A 99 11.16 -6.16 17.73
CA ILE A 99 11.00 -6.14 19.20
C ILE A 99 10.11 -4.98 19.68
N LEU A 100 10.15 -3.82 19.01
CA LEU A 100 9.29 -2.68 19.37
C LEU A 100 7.79 -2.91 19.09
N THR A 101 7.43 -3.94 18.33
CA THR A 101 6.02 -4.26 18.01
C THR A 101 5.45 -5.38 18.87
N TRP A 102 6.24 -6.40 19.20
CA TRP A 102 5.76 -7.52 20.05
C TRP A 102 5.98 -7.30 21.55
N LEU A 103 7.05 -6.59 21.95
CA LEU A 103 7.35 -6.38 23.38
C LEU A 103 6.26 -5.59 24.14
N PRO A 104 5.62 -4.53 23.57
CA PRO A 104 4.52 -3.84 24.24
C PRO A 104 3.24 -4.70 24.36
N ASN A 105 3.08 -5.70 23.49
CA ASN A 105 1.92 -6.60 23.44
C ASN A 105 2.19 -7.93 24.17
N TYR A 106 3.24 -8.00 24.97
CA TYR A 106 3.71 -9.25 25.57
C TYR A 106 2.86 -9.67 26.78
N GLN A 107 2.25 -10.85 26.70
CA GLN A 107 1.38 -11.38 27.74
C GLN A 107 2.15 -12.28 28.71
N LYS A 108 1.78 -12.26 30.01
CA LYS A 108 2.44 -13.07 31.06
C LYS A 108 2.42 -14.58 30.78
N GLU A 109 1.43 -15.07 30.03
CA GLU A 109 1.34 -16.49 29.66
C GLU A 109 2.44 -16.91 28.66
N TYR A 110 2.92 -15.97 27.82
CA TYR A 110 3.98 -16.25 26.84
C TYR A 110 5.32 -16.47 27.51
N VAL A 111 5.57 -15.89 28.69
CA VAL A 111 6.80 -16.08 29.48
C VAL A 111 7.07 -17.58 29.69
N VAL A 112 6.05 -18.35 30.08
CA VAL A 112 6.19 -19.78 30.38
C VAL A 112 6.49 -20.58 29.10
N SER A 113 5.78 -20.29 28.01
CA SER A 113 6.02 -20.96 26.71
C SER A 113 7.40 -20.63 26.14
N ASP A 114 7.82 -19.36 26.16
CA ASP A 114 9.10 -18.92 25.63
C ASP A 114 10.28 -19.41 26.49
N LEU A 115 10.12 -19.47 27.82
CA LEU A 115 11.09 -20.06 28.74
C LEU A 115 11.28 -21.56 28.48
N VAL A 116 10.17 -22.31 28.38
CA VAL A 116 10.21 -23.76 28.11
C VAL A 116 10.80 -24.05 26.72
N ALA A 117 10.42 -23.29 25.70
CA ALA A 117 10.99 -23.44 24.38
C ALA A 117 12.49 -23.10 24.36
N GLY A 118 12.90 -21.98 24.97
CA GLY A 118 14.28 -21.55 25.02
C GLY A 118 15.22 -22.48 25.81
N ILE A 119 14.77 -23.04 26.95
CA ILE A 119 15.55 -24.06 27.66
C ILE A 119 15.69 -25.33 26.82
N THR A 120 14.61 -25.78 26.17
CA THR A 120 14.66 -26.97 25.30
C THR A 120 15.64 -26.78 24.14
N VAL A 121 15.57 -25.64 23.46
CA VAL A 121 16.48 -25.31 22.36
C VAL A 121 17.91 -25.20 22.88
N GLY A 122 18.14 -24.54 24.02
CA GLY A 122 19.47 -24.43 24.64
C GLY A 122 20.12 -25.80 24.93
N LEU A 123 19.37 -26.74 25.51
CA LEU A 123 19.85 -28.11 25.78
C LEU A 123 20.23 -28.89 24.51
N THR A 124 19.56 -28.64 23.37
CA THR A 124 19.92 -29.25 22.08
C THR A 124 21.04 -28.51 21.35
N VAL A 125 21.13 -27.18 21.50
CA VAL A 125 22.14 -26.30 20.90
C VAL A 125 23.54 -26.62 21.41
N ILE A 126 23.73 -26.81 22.72
CA ILE A 126 25.05 -26.98 23.33
C ILE A 126 25.86 -28.13 22.68
N PRO A 127 25.38 -29.39 22.63
CA PRO A 127 26.13 -30.49 22.01
C PRO A 127 26.25 -30.35 20.49
N GLN A 128 25.23 -29.79 19.81
CA GLN A 128 25.28 -29.52 18.37
C GLN A 128 26.38 -28.50 18.04
N ALA A 129 26.49 -27.42 18.80
CA ALA A 129 27.48 -26.36 18.60
C ALA A 129 28.92 -26.86 18.77
N ILE A 130 29.16 -27.76 19.72
CA ILE A 130 30.47 -28.44 19.91
C ILE A 130 30.78 -29.32 18.70
N ALA A 131 29.82 -30.13 18.26
CA ALA A 131 29.98 -30.98 17.08
C ALA A 131 30.26 -30.15 15.82
N TYR A 132 29.57 -29.02 15.64
CA TYR A 132 29.76 -28.14 14.49
C TYR A 132 31.09 -27.38 14.52
N ALA A 133 31.62 -27.00 15.68
CA ALA A 133 32.99 -26.47 15.77
C ALA A 133 34.04 -27.49 15.29
N ASN A 134 33.87 -28.77 15.66
CA ASN A 134 34.73 -29.86 15.17
C ASN A 134 34.56 -30.08 13.65
N VAL A 135 33.32 -30.02 13.15
CA VAL A 135 33.03 -30.10 11.71
C VAL A 135 33.59 -28.88 10.94
N ALA A 136 33.74 -27.71 11.57
CA ALA A 136 34.42 -26.56 10.99
C ALA A 136 35.95 -26.71 10.96
N GLY A 137 36.52 -27.70 11.68
CA GLY A 137 37.96 -27.88 11.82
C GLY A 137 38.61 -26.87 12.77
N LEU A 138 37.79 -26.14 13.53
CA LEU A 138 38.27 -25.20 14.54
C LEU A 138 38.77 -25.99 15.76
N PRO A 139 39.92 -25.61 16.36
CA PRO A 139 40.48 -26.35 17.47
C PRO A 139 39.51 -26.33 18.66
N LEU A 140 39.01 -27.50 19.03
CA LEU A 140 38.18 -27.70 20.24
C LEU A 140 38.92 -27.33 21.53
N GLN A 141 40.25 -27.29 21.48
CA GLN A 141 41.14 -26.98 22.58
C GLN A 141 42.51 -26.54 22.04
N HIS A 142 42.71 -25.25 21.74
CA HIS A 142 44.06 -24.72 21.50
C HIS A 142 44.74 -24.39 22.84
N THR A 143 45.97 -24.89 23.04
CA THR A 143 46.64 -24.96 24.35
C THR A 143 46.89 -23.58 25.00
N ILE A 144 47.01 -22.51 24.21
CA ILE A 144 47.37 -21.17 24.68
C ILE A 144 46.14 -20.25 24.90
N PHE A 145 45.05 -20.44 24.16
CA PHE A 145 43.80 -19.70 24.34
C PHE A 145 42.59 -20.64 24.26
N LYS A 146 41.96 -20.89 25.42
CA LYS A 146 40.82 -21.80 25.59
C LYS A 146 39.54 -21.23 24.95
N LYS A 147 39.34 -21.42 23.64
CA LYS A 147 38.20 -20.85 22.89
C LYS A 147 37.26 -21.93 22.34
N TYR A 148 35.99 -21.90 22.76
CA TYR A 148 34.92 -22.76 22.22
C TYR A 148 34.07 -22.02 21.17
N TYR A 149 34.64 -21.80 19.99
CA TYR A 149 34.04 -21.05 18.88
C TYR A 149 32.57 -21.40 18.59
N GLY A 150 32.18 -22.68 18.67
CA GLY A 150 30.80 -23.13 18.46
C GLY A 150 29.80 -22.64 19.52
N LEU A 151 30.11 -22.78 20.81
CA LEU A 151 29.20 -22.28 21.87
C LEU A 151 29.10 -20.75 21.83
N TYR A 152 30.20 -20.06 21.53
CA TYR A 152 30.22 -18.59 21.43
C TYR A 152 29.32 -18.10 20.29
N SER A 153 29.32 -18.81 19.17
CA SER A 153 28.42 -18.57 18.04
C SER A 153 26.93 -18.76 18.38
N SER A 154 26.63 -19.53 19.42
CA SER A 154 25.25 -19.92 19.72
C SER A 154 24.47 -18.88 20.53
N PHE A 155 25.13 -18.17 21.45
CA PHE A 155 24.41 -17.30 22.40
C PHE A 155 24.25 -15.85 21.89
N MET A 156 25.30 -15.24 21.33
CA MET A 156 25.26 -13.82 20.92
C MET A 156 24.24 -13.61 19.79
N ALA A 157 24.23 -14.52 18.81
CA ALA A 157 23.27 -14.51 17.73
C ALA A 157 21.81 -14.57 18.22
N CYS A 158 21.52 -15.28 19.31
CA CYS A 158 20.17 -15.35 19.87
C CYS A 158 19.70 -14.01 20.47
N PHE A 159 20.57 -13.26 21.14
CA PHE A 159 20.22 -11.93 21.67
C PHE A 159 19.99 -10.93 20.54
N VAL A 160 20.86 -10.92 19.53
CA VAL A 160 20.74 -10.00 18.38
C VAL A 160 19.51 -10.34 17.54
N TYR A 161 19.22 -11.63 17.32
CA TYR A 161 18.02 -12.07 16.61
C TYR A 161 16.73 -11.73 17.37
N THR A 162 16.75 -11.68 18.72
CA THR A 162 15.59 -11.25 19.50
C THR A 162 15.17 -9.81 19.15
N ILE A 163 16.15 -8.94 18.88
CA ILE A 163 15.95 -7.51 18.57
C ILE A 163 15.50 -7.31 17.10
N PHE A 164 16.20 -7.94 16.16
CA PHE A 164 16.03 -7.66 14.71
C PHE A 164 15.19 -8.71 13.95
N GLY A 165 15.10 -9.94 14.45
CA GLY A 165 14.38 -11.03 13.81
C GLY A 165 12.85 -10.87 13.85
N SER A 166 12.18 -11.32 12.80
CA SER A 166 10.71 -11.23 12.68
C SER A 166 10.01 -12.52 13.11
N TRP A 167 10.68 -13.68 13.01
CA TRP A 167 10.06 -14.99 13.16
C TRP A 167 10.52 -15.74 14.41
N LYS A 168 9.58 -15.97 15.33
CA LYS A 168 9.79 -16.66 16.61
C LYS A 168 10.41 -18.07 16.49
N ASP A 169 10.15 -18.77 15.38
CA ASP A 169 10.53 -20.17 15.16
C ASP A 169 11.94 -20.33 14.56
N VAL A 170 12.72 -19.25 14.41
CA VAL A 170 14.07 -19.25 13.81
C VAL A 170 15.15 -19.04 14.88
N PRO A 171 15.61 -20.09 15.59
CA PRO A 171 16.77 -19.98 16.48
C PRO A 171 18.07 -19.94 15.67
N VAL A 172 18.77 -18.80 15.73
CA VAL A 172 20.06 -18.56 15.04
C VAL A 172 21.22 -19.17 15.84
N GLY A 173 22.27 -19.62 15.16
CA GLY A 173 23.48 -20.21 15.76
C GLY A 173 24.28 -21.00 14.72
N PRO A 174 25.32 -21.77 15.12
CA PRO A 174 26.08 -22.57 14.17
C PRO A 174 25.23 -23.70 13.57
N THR A 175 25.43 -24.01 12.30
CA THR A 175 24.79 -25.15 11.62
C THR A 175 25.83 -26.05 10.95
N ALA A 176 25.44 -27.29 10.63
CA ALA A 176 26.30 -28.24 9.93
C ALA A 176 26.82 -27.68 8.59
N ILE A 177 25.97 -26.95 7.88
CA ILE A 177 26.27 -26.38 6.56
C ILE A 177 27.29 -25.24 6.70
N ALA A 178 27.04 -24.30 7.62
CA ALA A 178 27.98 -23.23 7.94
C ALA A 178 29.35 -23.79 8.39
N ALA A 179 29.35 -24.85 9.19
CA ALA A 179 30.56 -25.54 9.61
C ALA A 179 31.32 -26.19 8.44
N ILE A 180 30.65 -26.98 7.60
CA ILE A 180 31.27 -27.65 6.45
C ILE A 180 31.84 -26.63 5.47
N LEU A 181 31.09 -25.57 5.14
CA LEU A 181 31.62 -24.54 4.24
C LEU A 181 32.79 -23.76 4.87
N THR A 182 32.73 -23.45 6.17
CA THR A 182 33.86 -22.84 6.89
C THR A 182 35.09 -23.74 6.80
N ARG A 183 34.95 -25.05 7.04
CA ARG A 183 36.01 -26.05 6.84
C ARG A 183 36.53 -26.04 5.40
N GLU A 184 35.68 -26.13 4.40
CA GLU A 184 36.07 -26.14 2.98
C GLU A 184 36.81 -24.86 2.56
N THR A 185 36.45 -23.70 3.15
CA THR A 185 37.16 -22.44 2.90
C THR A 185 38.50 -22.35 3.64
N LEU A 186 38.57 -22.79 4.90
CA LEU A 186 39.81 -22.76 5.68
C LEU A 186 40.82 -23.80 5.17
N GLN A 187 40.39 -25.02 4.82
CA GLN A 187 41.27 -26.10 4.36
C GLN A 187 41.92 -25.82 3.01
N LYS A 188 41.25 -25.11 2.09
CA LYS A 188 41.79 -24.77 0.77
C LYS A 188 43.05 -23.91 0.81
N ALA A 189 43.26 -23.16 1.89
CA ALA A 189 44.39 -22.25 2.06
C ALA A 189 45.10 -22.44 3.42
N HIS A 190 44.91 -23.58 4.09
CA HIS A 190 45.53 -23.93 5.38
C HIS A 190 45.36 -22.86 6.49
N LEU A 191 44.20 -22.20 6.50
CA LEU A 191 43.94 -20.99 7.27
C LEU A 191 43.61 -21.26 8.75
N GLY A 192 44.08 -20.37 9.63
CA GLY A 192 43.82 -20.42 11.07
C GLY A 192 42.40 -20.05 11.49
N PRO A 193 42.04 -20.21 12.79
CA PRO A 193 40.69 -19.94 13.30
C PRO A 193 40.27 -18.47 13.15
N ASP A 194 41.22 -17.54 13.08
CA ASP A 194 40.97 -16.11 12.90
C ASP A 194 40.26 -15.82 11.57
N PHE A 195 40.53 -16.60 10.52
CA PHE A 195 39.85 -16.50 9.23
C PHE A 195 38.37 -16.92 9.32
N ALA A 196 38.00 -17.83 10.23
CA ALA A 196 36.59 -18.17 10.46
C ALA A 196 35.83 -17.05 11.19
N ILE A 197 36.50 -16.30 12.07
CA ILE A 197 35.93 -15.12 12.72
C ILE A 197 35.75 -13.99 11.71
N LEU A 198 36.76 -13.75 10.86
CA LEU A 198 36.66 -12.79 9.76
C LEU A 198 35.56 -13.18 8.77
N LEU A 199 35.47 -14.46 8.39
CA LEU A 199 34.41 -14.99 7.53
C LEU A 199 33.00 -14.81 8.15
N CYS A 200 32.87 -14.91 9.48
CA CYS A 200 31.63 -14.55 10.18
C CYS A 200 31.30 -13.05 10.00
N PHE A 201 32.27 -12.16 10.22
CA PHE A 201 32.09 -10.72 10.01
C PHE A 201 31.72 -10.37 8.54
N ILE A 202 32.47 -10.89 7.57
CA ILE A 202 32.23 -10.68 6.13
C ILE A 202 30.87 -11.26 5.72
N SER A 203 30.52 -12.47 6.18
CA SER A 203 29.19 -13.07 5.96
C SER A 203 28.07 -12.17 6.48
N GLY A 204 28.27 -11.56 7.66
CA GLY A 204 27.38 -10.56 8.21
C GLY A 204 27.25 -9.32 7.32
N CYS A 205 28.35 -8.71 6.93
CA CYS A 205 28.40 -7.52 6.07
C CYS A 205 27.74 -7.76 4.69
N VAL A 206 28.04 -8.90 4.05
CA VAL A 206 27.46 -9.28 2.75
C VAL A 206 25.95 -9.52 2.89
N SER A 207 25.50 -10.21 3.94
CA SER A 207 24.06 -10.42 4.22
C SER A 207 23.32 -9.09 4.47
N LEU A 208 23.93 -8.17 5.23
CA LEU A 208 23.41 -6.83 5.47
C LEU A 208 23.31 -6.02 4.18
N LEU A 209 24.36 -6.04 3.34
CA LEU A 209 24.38 -5.37 2.04
C LEU A 209 23.27 -5.89 1.12
N MET A 210 23.11 -7.21 0.99
CA MET A 210 22.06 -7.80 0.17
C MET A 210 20.65 -7.47 0.70
N GLY A 211 20.48 -7.37 2.02
CA GLY A 211 19.24 -6.90 2.65
C GLY A 211 18.95 -5.41 2.41
N ILE A 212 19.98 -4.56 2.38
CA ILE A 212 19.88 -3.12 2.06
C ILE A 212 19.52 -2.91 0.58
N LEU A 213 20.13 -3.70 -0.32
CA LEU A 213 19.85 -3.72 -1.76
C LEU A 213 18.49 -4.35 -2.12
N GLN A 214 17.82 -4.99 -1.15
CA GLN A 214 16.52 -5.64 -1.32
C GLN A 214 16.51 -6.73 -2.41
N LEU A 215 17.59 -7.51 -2.53
CA LEU A 215 17.75 -8.62 -3.50
C LEU A 215 16.84 -9.86 -3.21
N VAL A 216 15.79 -9.65 -2.42
CA VAL A 216 14.86 -10.65 -1.88
C VAL A 216 13.85 -11.16 -2.88
N TYR A 217 13.58 -10.40 -3.95
CA TYR A 217 12.52 -10.70 -4.93
C TYR A 217 12.58 -12.14 -5.46
N LEU A 218 13.78 -12.74 -5.52
CA LEU A 218 13.99 -14.13 -5.96
C LEU A 218 13.35 -15.18 -5.02
N LEU A 219 13.10 -14.84 -3.75
CA LEU A 219 12.58 -15.73 -2.71
C LEU A 219 11.05 -15.64 -2.54
N ASP A 220 10.41 -14.65 -3.17
CA ASP A 220 8.95 -14.59 -3.26
C ASP A 220 8.39 -15.59 -4.29
N PHE A 221 9.25 -16.18 -5.13
CA PHE A 221 8.89 -17.26 -6.05
C PHE A 221 8.83 -18.66 -5.41
N ILE A 222 9.10 -18.79 -4.11
CA ILE A 222 8.85 -20.02 -3.34
C ILE A 222 7.34 -20.20 -3.17
N SER A 223 6.73 -21.06 -3.99
CA SER A 223 5.30 -21.38 -3.90
C SER A 223 4.99 -22.37 -2.78
N GLY A 224 3.74 -22.41 -2.34
CA GLY A 224 3.25 -23.38 -1.34
C GLY A 224 3.64 -24.84 -1.65
N PRO A 225 3.44 -25.35 -2.90
CA PRO A 225 3.91 -26.67 -3.30
C PRO A 225 5.40 -26.94 -3.06
N VAL A 226 6.27 -25.97 -3.40
CA VAL A 226 7.72 -26.07 -3.16
C VAL A 226 8.00 -26.11 -1.66
N SER A 227 7.33 -25.27 -0.87
CA SER A 227 7.45 -25.27 0.60
C SER A 227 7.07 -26.62 1.21
N VAL A 228 5.94 -27.22 0.82
CA VAL A 228 5.45 -28.52 1.33
C VAL A 228 6.37 -29.68 0.95
N GLY A 229 6.91 -29.67 -0.28
CA GLY A 229 7.92 -30.64 -0.72
C GLY A 229 9.21 -30.53 0.09
N PHE A 230 9.65 -29.30 0.36
CA PHE A 230 10.82 -29.01 1.19
C PHE A 230 10.62 -29.39 2.66
N THR A 231 9.51 -29.00 3.33
CA THR A 231 9.22 -29.35 4.74
C THR A 231 9.25 -30.86 4.94
N SER A 232 8.60 -31.59 4.04
CA SER A 232 8.48 -33.05 4.10
C SER A 232 9.84 -33.74 3.93
N ALA A 233 10.64 -33.34 2.93
CA ALA A 233 11.96 -33.92 2.71
C ALA A 233 12.94 -33.59 3.85
N ALA A 234 12.96 -32.33 4.29
CA ALA A 234 13.84 -31.88 5.35
C ALA A 234 13.52 -32.56 6.70
N SER A 235 12.23 -32.82 6.97
CA SER A 235 11.80 -33.59 8.14
C SER A 235 12.35 -35.02 8.13
N ILE A 236 12.29 -35.70 6.98
CA ILE A 236 12.82 -37.06 6.81
C ILE A 236 14.34 -37.09 6.94
N ILE A 237 15.05 -36.11 6.38
CA ILE A 237 16.51 -35.97 6.49
C ILE A 237 16.91 -35.75 7.96
N ILE A 238 16.24 -34.85 8.68
CA ILE A 238 16.52 -34.63 10.10
C ILE A 238 16.28 -35.93 10.88
N ALA A 239 15.12 -36.58 10.73
CA ALA A 239 14.82 -37.83 11.43
C ALA A 239 15.89 -38.89 11.18
N THR A 240 16.27 -39.10 9.91
CA THR A 240 17.34 -40.02 9.50
C THR A 240 18.68 -39.68 10.15
N SER A 241 19.05 -38.40 10.20
CA SER A 241 20.32 -37.95 10.80
C SER A 241 20.44 -38.28 12.30
N GLN A 242 19.32 -38.46 12.99
CA GLN A 242 19.24 -38.78 14.42
C GLN A 242 19.17 -40.30 14.70
N VAL A 243 18.84 -41.14 13.71
CA VAL A 243 18.75 -42.61 13.89
C VAL A 243 20.06 -43.20 14.41
N LYS A 244 21.20 -42.72 13.92
CA LYS A 244 22.53 -43.15 14.40
C LYS A 244 22.74 -42.94 15.90
N ASP A 245 22.23 -41.83 16.45
CA ASP A 245 22.41 -41.43 17.85
C ASP A 245 21.44 -42.16 18.78
N ILE A 246 20.31 -42.67 18.25
CA ILE A 246 19.46 -43.67 18.94
C ILE A 246 20.13 -45.05 18.95
N LEU A 247 20.68 -45.48 17.81
CA LEU A 247 21.32 -46.80 17.67
C LEU A 247 22.70 -46.90 18.35
N GLY A 248 23.28 -45.78 18.77
CA GLY A 248 24.62 -45.68 19.35
C GLY A 248 25.76 -45.85 18.32
N LEU A 249 25.49 -45.67 17.03
CA LEU A 249 26.40 -45.96 15.91
C LEU A 249 27.22 -44.74 15.47
N LYS A 250 28.51 -44.97 15.15
CA LYS A 250 29.41 -43.95 14.60
C LYS A 250 29.35 -43.89 13.07
N VAL A 251 28.20 -43.45 12.54
CA VAL A 251 27.95 -43.38 11.09
C VAL A 251 28.77 -42.27 10.40
N THR A 252 29.46 -42.63 9.32
CA THR A 252 30.21 -41.72 8.44
C THR A 252 29.46 -41.49 7.13
N GLY A 253 28.79 -40.34 6.99
CA GLY A 253 28.10 -39.98 5.76
C GLY A 253 27.42 -38.61 5.85
N THR A 254 27.35 -37.90 4.73
CA THR A 254 26.71 -36.57 4.64
C THR A 254 25.44 -36.57 3.79
N LYS A 255 25.32 -37.50 2.83
CA LYS A 255 24.12 -37.66 1.99
C LYS A 255 23.14 -38.66 2.60
N PHE A 256 21.84 -38.45 2.40
CA PHE A 256 20.76 -39.32 2.90
C PHE A 256 20.99 -40.82 2.61
N VAL A 257 21.29 -41.18 1.35
CA VAL A 257 21.51 -42.57 0.94
C VAL A 257 22.75 -43.17 1.61
N GLN A 258 23.84 -42.40 1.74
CA GLN A 258 25.09 -42.84 2.38
C GLN A 258 24.88 -43.09 3.89
N VAL A 259 24.08 -42.26 4.55
CA VAL A 259 23.73 -42.45 5.97
C VAL A 259 22.97 -43.76 6.15
N TRP A 260 21.98 -44.06 5.31
CA TRP A 260 21.25 -45.33 5.38
C TRP A 260 22.13 -46.53 5.06
N GLN A 261 22.97 -46.46 4.01
CA GLN A 261 23.90 -47.52 3.65
C GLN A 261 24.85 -47.83 4.83
N SER A 262 25.48 -46.81 5.41
CA SER A 262 26.39 -46.97 6.54
C SER A 262 25.68 -47.47 7.82
N ILE A 263 24.41 -47.10 8.05
CA ILE A 263 23.58 -47.67 9.12
C ILE A 263 23.34 -49.18 8.90
N PHE A 264 23.04 -49.61 7.67
CA PHE A 264 22.85 -51.04 7.37
C PHE A 264 24.16 -51.84 7.46
N GLU A 265 25.29 -51.26 7.05
CA GLU A 265 26.62 -51.87 7.19
C GLU A 265 27.00 -52.08 8.66
N HIS A 266 26.74 -51.10 9.54
CA HIS A 266 27.13 -51.15 10.96
C HIS A 266 25.99 -51.60 11.90
N ILE A 267 24.90 -52.18 11.38
CA ILE A 267 23.73 -52.55 12.19
C ILE A 267 24.05 -53.62 13.26
N GLY A 268 25.10 -54.42 13.06
CA GLY A 268 25.62 -55.38 14.03
C GLY A 268 26.31 -54.74 15.25
N GLU A 269 26.79 -53.49 15.14
CA GLU A 269 27.48 -52.77 16.22
C GLU A 269 26.53 -52.00 17.16
N THR A 270 25.22 -52.25 17.04
CA THR A 270 24.17 -51.50 17.72
C THR A 270 24.23 -51.63 19.25
N ARG A 271 24.24 -50.48 19.93
CA ARG A 271 24.22 -50.44 21.40
C ARG A 271 22.79 -50.58 21.90
N ARG A 272 22.52 -51.72 22.55
CA ARG A 272 21.17 -52.08 23.06
C ARG A 272 20.65 -51.07 24.10
N TRP A 273 21.51 -50.53 24.95
CA TRP A 273 21.14 -49.54 25.97
C TRP A 273 20.76 -48.19 25.38
N ASP A 274 21.57 -47.64 24.45
CA ASP A 274 21.23 -46.43 23.69
C ASP A 274 19.90 -46.60 22.93
N THR A 275 19.73 -47.75 22.26
CA THR A 275 18.53 -48.05 21.45
C THR A 275 17.27 -48.14 22.31
N THR A 276 17.33 -48.88 23.42
CA THR A 276 16.22 -48.99 24.38
C THR A 276 15.87 -47.63 24.96
N LEU A 277 16.87 -46.85 25.41
CA LEU A 277 16.64 -45.51 25.96
C LEU A 277 15.98 -44.59 24.95
N GLY A 278 16.48 -44.54 23.71
CA GLY A 278 15.94 -43.69 22.64
C GLY A 278 14.49 -44.05 22.28
N ILE A 279 14.18 -45.34 22.12
CA ILE A 279 12.82 -45.81 21.81
C ILE A 279 11.85 -45.49 22.97
N VAL A 280 12.25 -45.76 24.22
CA VAL A 280 11.43 -45.41 25.40
C VAL A 280 11.20 -43.90 25.48
N CYS A 281 12.23 -43.08 25.22
CA CYS A 281 12.08 -41.62 25.16
C CYS A 281 11.08 -41.18 24.09
N ILE A 282 11.12 -41.76 22.88
CA ILE A 282 10.13 -41.46 21.83
C ILE A 282 8.71 -41.82 22.30
N ILE A 283 8.50 -43.03 22.83
CA ILE A 283 7.18 -43.47 23.30
C ILE A 283 6.65 -42.54 24.40
N VAL A 284 7.47 -42.22 25.40
CA VAL A 284 7.10 -41.31 26.50
C VAL A 284 6.79 -39.90 25.97
N LEU A 285 7.60 -39.36 25.05
CA LEU A 285 7.34 -38.04 24.44
C LEU A 285 6.02 -38.00 23.64
N LEU A 286 5.70 -39.06 22.92
CA LEU A 286 4.45 -39.19 22.17
C LEU A 286 3.23 -39.33 23.11
N LEU A 287 3.36 -40.07 24.21
CA LEU A 287 2.33 -40.16 25.25
C LEU A 287 2.12 -38.81 25.97
N LEU A 288 3.19 -38.13 26.41
CA LEU A 288 3.13 -36.81 27.04
C LEU A 288 2.55 -35.74 26.09
N ARG A 289 2.74 -35.87 24.77
CA ARG A 289 2.06 -35.03 23.77
C ARG A 289 0.54 -35.26 23.75
N LYS A 290 0.06 -36.46 24.07
CA LYS A 290 -1.37 -36.81 24.12
C LYS A 290 -2.06 -36.44 25.44
N VAL A 291 -1.32 -36.23 26.53
CA VAL A 291 -1.88 -35.85 27.85
C VAL A 291 -2.73 -34.56 27.79
N LYS A 292 -2.37 -33.58 26.96
CA LYS A 292 -3.15 -32.34 26.78
C LYS A 292 -4.49 -32.55 26.05
N ASP A 293 -4.62 -33.63 25.28
CA ASP A 293 -5.83 -33.95 24.50
C ASP A 293 -6.88 -34.66 25.38
N LEU A 294 -6.53 -35.03 26.63
CA LEU A 294 -7.43 -35.68 27.58
C LEU A 294 -8.50 -34.68 28.08
N PRO A 295 -9.81 -34.99 27.94
CA PRO A 295 -10.89 -34.09 28.33
C PRO A 295 -11.11 -34.09 29.85
N VAL A 296 -10.25 -33.37 30.59
CA VAL A 296 -10.36 -33.17 32.05
C VAL A 296 -11.62 -32.37 32.43
N VAL A 297 -12.13 -31.54 31.52
CA VAL A 297 -13.37 -30.76 31.70
C VAL A 297 -14.44 -31.29 30.73
N PRO A 298 -15.58 -31.80 31.23
CA PRO A 298 -16.73 -32.15 30.40
C PRO A 298 -17.23 -30.91 29.64
N LYS A 299 -17.56 -31.06 28.34
CA LYS A 299 -18.02 -29.94 27.49
C LYS A 299 -19.32 -29.25 27.99
N ASN A 300 -20.03 -29.83 28.96
CA ASN A 300 -21.27 -29.29 29.53
C ASN A 300 -21.13 -28.44 30.80
N THR A 301 -19.95 -28.34 31.43
CA THR A 301 -19.79 -27.52 32.65
C THR A 301 -19.41 -26.08 32.34
N LYS A 302 -20.33 -25.13 32.57
CA LYS A 302 -20.15 -23.68 32.34
C LYS A 302 -19.10 -23.01 33.25
N VAL A 303 -18.76 -23.61 34.39
CA VAL A 303 -17.77 -23.09 35.34
C VAL A 303 -16.85 -24.24 35.79
N PRO A 304 -15.57 -24.29 35.35
CA PRO A 304 -14.66 -25.34 35.78
C PRO A 304 -14.20 -25.10 37.23
N SER A 305 -14.22 -26.15 38.05
CA SER A 305 -13.75 -26.10 39.44
C SER A 305 -12.27 -25.68 39.53
N ARG A 306 -11.87 -25.00 40.62
CA ARG A 306 -10.46 -24.59 40.83
C ARG A 306 -9.48 -25.76 40.66
N PHE A 307 -9.84 -26.94 41.12
CA PHE A 307 -9.04 -28.17 40.97
C PHE A 307 -8.90 -28.60 39.50
N GLN A 308 -9.99 -28.54 38.72
CA GLN A 308 -9.97 -28.83 37.28
C GLN A 308 -9.11 -27.81 36.53
N GLN A 309 -9.21 -26.52 36.86
CA GLN A 309 -8.37 -25.47 36.26
C GLN A 309 -6.88 -25.71 36.53
N VAL A 310 -6.53 -26.12 37.76
CA VAL A 310 -5.15 -26.50 38.13
C VAL A 310 -4.69 -27.71 37.32
N ILE A 311 -5.48 -28.79 37.24
CA ILE A 311 -5.11 -29.99 36.46
C ILE A 311 -4.93 -29.65 34.97
N THR A 312 -5.85 -28.90 34.36
CA THR A 312 -5.73 -28.50 32.94
C THR A 312 -4.47 -27.67 32.70
N LYS A 313 -4.14 -26.72 33.59
CA LYS A 313 -2.88 -25.95 33.50
C LYS A 313 -1.64 -26.82 33.69
N SER A 314 -1.67 -27.77 34.64
CA SER A 314 -0.57 -28.71 34.87
C SER A 314 -0.36 -29.66 33.68
N PHE A 315 -1.43 -30.22 33.10
CA PHE A 315 -1.35 -31.09 31.92
C PHE A 315 -0.84 -30.32 30.69
N TRP A 316 -1.27 -29.07 30.51
CA TRP A 316 -0.73 -28.20 29.48
C TRP A 316 0.77 -27.91 29.68
N LEU A 317 1.18 -27.61 30.92
CA LEU A 317 2.59 -27.34 31.26
C LEU A 317 3.46 -28.58 31.06
N ILE A 318 3.03 -29.75 31.53
CA ILE A 318 3.72 -31.04 31.35
C ILE A 318 3.85 -31.38 29.86
N SER A 319 2.78 -31.22 29.06
CA SER A 319 2.81 -31.51 27.62
C SER A 319 3.72 -30.54 26.85
N THR A 320 3.81 -29.28 27.31
CA THR A 320 4.69 -28.26 26.72
C THR A 320 6.16 -28.50 27.11
N ALA A 321 6.43 -28.79 28.39
CA ALA A 321 7.76 -29.02 28.95
C ALA A 321 8.31 -30.45 28.76
N ARG A 322 7.56 -31.35 28.12
CA ARG A 322 7.92 -32.77 27.88
C ARG A 322 9.37 -32.98 27.42
N ASN A 323 9.89 -32.09 26.57
CA ASN A 323 11.24 -32.18 26.01
C ASN A 323 12.33 -31.86 27.06
N ILE A 324 12.08 -30.93 27.99
CA ILE A 324 12.99 -30.64 29.11
C ILE A 324 12.91 -31.79 30.14
N ILE A 325 11.68 -32.18 30.48
CA ILE A 325 11.41 -33.20 31.50
C ILE A 325 12.14 -34.51 31.14
N ILE A 326 12.03 -34.99 29.89
CA ILE A 326 12.71 -36.22 29.48
C ILE A 326 14.25 -36.09 29.53
N VAL A 327 14.81 -34.96 29.08
CA VAL A 327 16.28 -34.78 29.07
C VAL A 327 16.85 -34.72 30.48
N ILE A 328 16.19 -34.02 31.42
CA ILE A 328 16.62 -33.95 32.82
C ILE A 328 16.47 -35.32 33.50
N LEU A 329 15.34 -36.02 33.31
CA LEU A 329 15.13 -37.35 33.89
C LEU A 329 16.18 -38.35 33.38
N CYS A 330 16.47 -38.36 32.08
CA CYS A 330 17.50 -39.21 31.50
C CYS A 330 18.90 -38.85 32.01
N ALA A 331 19.23 -37.56 32.16
CA ALA A 331 20.53 -37.14 32.70
C ALA A 331 20.72 -37.57 34.17
N VAL A 332 19.68 -37.43 35.01
CA VAL A 332 19.69 -37.92 36.40
C VAL A 332 19.80 -39.45 36.44
N MET A 333 19.09 -40.16 35.56
CA MET A 333 19.19 -41.62 35.45
C MET A 333 20.60 -42.07 35.05
N CYS A 334 21.23 -41.42 34.07
CA CYS A 334 22.61 -41.69 33.68
C CYS A 334 23.61 -41.42 34.82
N TRP A 335 23.45 -40.30 35.54
CA TRP A 335 24.27 -39.99 36.71
C TRP A 335 24.15 -41.04 37.83
N LEU A 336 22.94 -41.53 38.11
CA LEU A 336 22.71 -42.61 39.08
C LEU A 336 23.34 -43.93 38.60
N LEU A 337 23.15 -44.30 37.32
CA LEU A 337 23.72 -45.52 36.75
C LEU A 337 25.25 -45.51 36.80
N GLU A 338 25.89 -44.42 36.40
CA GLU A 338 27.35 -44.27 36.43
C GLU A 338 27.91 -44.35 37.86
N LYS A 339 27.20 -43.76 38.83
CA LYS A 339 27.55 -43.87 40.26
C LYS A 339 27.43 -45.30 40.81
N HIS A 340 26.54 -46.14 40.25
CA HIS A 340 26.32 -47.51 40.70
C HIS A 340 27.12 -48.58 39.94
N LEU A 341 27.40 -48.38 38.65
CA LEU A 341 28.10 -49.35 37.78
C LEU A 341 29.56 -48.95 37.49
N GLY A 342 29.99 -47.73 37.78
CA GLY A 342 31.33 -47.21 37.49
C GLY A 342 31.55 -46.78 36.03
N GLU A 343 30.75 -47.29 35.08
CA GLU A 343 30.73 -46.86 33.69
C GLU A 343 29.30 -46.52 33.23
N SER A 344 29.18 -45.56 32.31
CA SER A 344 27.90 -45.20 31.68
C SER A 344 27.57 -46.19 30.53
N PRO A 345 26.47 -46.96 30.59
CA PRO A 345 26.12 -47.93 29.53
C PRO A 345 25.61 -47.30 28.22
N VAL A 346 25.48 -45.96 28.17
CA VAL A 346 24.88 -45.16 27.10
C VAL A 346 25.88 -44.09 26.65
N ILE A 347 25.86 -43.69 25.38
CA ILE A 347 26.76 -42.65 24.86
C ILE A 347 26.34 -41.27 25.38
N LEU A 348 27.17 -40.74 26.26
CA LEU A 348 27.06 -39.39 26.82
C LEU A 348 27.59 -38.30 25.88
N THR A 349 27.16 -37.06 26.11
CA THR A 349 27.59 -35.84 25.41
C THR A 349 29.09 -35.55 25.56
N GLY A 350 29.68 -35.88 26.72
CA GLY A 350 31.10 -35.71 27.02
C GLY A 350 31.46 -34.40 27.72
N HIS A 351 32.72 -34.27 28.16
CA HIS A 351 33.16 -33.13 28.97
C HIS A 351 33.27 -31.85 28.15
N VAL A 352 32.52 -30.85 28.57
CA VAL A 352 32.72 -29.45 28.17
C VAL A 352 33.63 -28.79 29.21
N LYS A 353 34.48 -27.82 28.84
CA LYS A 353 35.27 -27.03 29.81
C LYS A 353 34.71 -25.62 29.92
N GLN A 354 34.80 -25.04 31.11
CA GLN A 354 34.32 -23.70 31.41
C GLN A 354 35.14 -22.62 30.68
N GLY A 355 34.50 -21.52 30.33
CA GLY A 355 35.17 -20.35 29.75
C GLY A 355 34.21 -19.38 29.04
N LEU A 356 33.95 -18.24 29.68
CA LEU A 356 33.28 -17.11 29.06
C LEU A 356 34.13 -16.55 27.91
N PRO A 357 33.51 -16.09 26.80
CA PRO A 357 34.23 -15.44 25.72
C PRO A 357 34.61 -14.01 26.09
N GLU A 358 35.83 -13.62 25.75
CA GLU A 358 36.24 -12.22 25.78
C GLU A 358 35.65 -11.48 24.57
N PHE A 359 35.19 -10.24 24.80
CA PHE A 359 34.80 -9.34 23.72
C PHE A 359 36.07 -8.79 23.05
N ARG A 360 36.30 -9.15 21.79
CA ARG A 360 37.47 -8.73 21.00
C ARG A 360 37.01 -8.32 19.60
N LEU A 361 37.68 -7.35 18.99
CA LEU A 361 37.43 -7.02 17.58
C LEU A 361 37.70 -8.25 16.69
N PRO A 362 36.94 -8.46 15.59
CA PRO A 362 37.29 -9.49 14.63
C PRO A 362 38.70 -9.22 14.07
N PRO A 363 39.52 -10.26 13.85
CA PRO A 363 40.89 -10.10 13.38
C PRO A 363 40.88 -9.60 11.93
N PHE A 364 41.38 -8.38 11.73
CA PHE A 364 41.61 -7.77 10.42
C PHE A 364 43.03 -8.04 9.89
N GLU A 365 43.90 -8.57 10.74
CA GLU A 365 45.25 -9.05 10.44
C GLU A 365 45.41 -10.38 11.16
N ALA A 366 46.09 -11.35 10.53
CA ALA A 366 46.33 -12.66 11.11
C ALA A 366 47.75 -13.16 10.78
N GLN A 367 48.41 -13.73 11.78
CA GLN A 367 49.72 -14.38 11.60
C GLN A 367 49.55 -15.89 11.50
N VAL A 368 49.94 -16.46 10.37
CA VAL A 368 49.90 -17.92 10.12
C VAL A 368 51.31 -18.36 9.80
N GLY A 369 51.97 -18.99 10.77
CA GLY A 369 53.42 -19.24 10.69
C GLY A 369 54.21 -17.93 10.74
N ASN A 370 55.10 -17.73 9.78
CA ASN A 370 55.94 -16.53 9.68
C ASN A 370 55.34 -15.42 8.79
N GLU A 371 54.18 -15.67 8.15
CA GLU A 371 53.53 -14.69 7.28
C GLU A 371 52.43 -13.93 8.02
N THR A 372 52.39 -12.61 7.82
CA THR A 372 51.33 -11.73 8.33
C THR A 372 50.39 -11.39 7.18
N TYR A 373 49.17 -11.91 7.23
CA TYR A 373 48.11 -11.64 6.25
C TYR A 373 47.41 -10.34 6.62
N THR A 374 47.40 -9.36 5.70
CA THR A 374 46.58 -8.14 5.87
C THR A 374 45.12 -8.44 5.53
N PHE A 375 44.20 -7.54 5.87
CA PHE A 375 42.77 -7.68 5.59
C PHE A 375 42.44 -8.05 4.12
N ILE A 376 43.18 -7.47 3.16
CA ILE A 376 42.98 -7.73 1.73
C ILE A 376 43.44 -9.15 1.38
N ASP A 377 44.59 -9.58 1.93
CA ASP A 377 45.13 -10.92 1.74
C ASP A 377 44.26 -11.98 2.43
N MET A 378 43.65 -11.65 3.56
CA MET A 378 42.70 -12.53 4.22
C MET A 378 41.42 -12.72 3.41
N ILE A 379 40.91 -11.67 2.75
CA ILE A 379 39.76 -11.76 1.86
C ILE A 379 40.10 -12.54 0.58
N SER A 380 41.27 -12.32 0.00
CA SER A 380 41.70 -13.03 -1.21
C SER A 380 41.91 -14.53 -0.93
N ALA A 381 42.48 -14.90 0.22
CA ALA A 381 42.63 -16.27 0.67
C ALA A 381 41.30 -16.98 0.96
N LEU A 382 40.30 -16.27 1.52
CA LEU A 382 38.93 -16.80 1.68
C LEU A 382 38.20 -16.95 0.33
N GLY A 383 38.60 -16.20 -0.70
CA GLY A 383 38.14 -16.32 -2.08
C GLY A 383 36.63 -16.27 -2.23
N THR A 384 36.06 -17.23 -2.97
CA THR A 384 34.61 -17.33 -3.19
C THR A 384 33.81 -17.68 -1.92
N GLY A 385 34.48 -18.14 -0.86
CA GLY A 385 33.87 -18.41 0.45
C GLY A 385 33.14 -17.21 1.02
N CYS A 386 33.71 -16.01 0.84
CA CYS A 386 33.12 -14.73 1.25
C CYS A 386 31.73 -14.44 0.68
N LEU A 387 31.34 -15.06 -0.43
CA LEU A 387 30.01 -14.93 -1.03
C LEU A 387 29.15 -16.20 -0.85
N VAL A 388 29.74 -17.39 -1.02
CA VAL A 388 29.01 -18.66 -0.95
C VAL A 388 28.46 -18.92 0.46
N VAL A 389 29.25 -18.65 1.50
CA VAL A 389 28.85 -18.86 2.91
C VAL A 389 27.65 -17.99 3.30
N PRO A 390 27.68 -16.65 3.17
CA PRO A 390 26.50 -15.83 3.47
C PRO A 390 25.28 -16.20 2.63
N MET A 391 25.45 -16.44 1.32
CA MET A 391 24.32 -16.81 0.45
C MET A 391 23.63 -18.09 0.93
N LEU A 392 24.38 -19.11 1.35
CA LEU A 392 23.80 -20.37 1.81
C LEU A 392 23.22 -20.27 3.23
N SER A 393 23.90 -19.58 4.15
CA SER A 393 23.37 -19.28 5.50
C SER A 393 22.05 -18.52 5.46
N LEU A 394 21.89 -17.64 4.47
CA LEU A 394 20.73 -16.81 4.24
C LEU A 394 19.57 -17.60 3.61
N LEU A 395 19.88 -18.46 2.64
CA LEU A 395 18.93 -19.42 2.08
C LEU A 395 18.41 -20.38 3.16
N GLU A 396 19.29 -20.93 4.02
CA GLU A 396 18.90 -21.79 5.15
C GLU A 396 17.94 -21.07 6.10
N THR A 397 18.29 -19.87 6.55
CA THR A 397 17.50 -19.06 7.49
C THR A 397 16.13 -18.69 6.94
N ILE A 398 16.04 -18.25 5.68
CA ILE A 398 14.77 -17.85 5.06
C ILE A 398 13.91 -19.07 4.72
N SER A 399 14.53 -20.20 4.36
CA SER A 399 13.81 -21.47 4.18
C SER A 399 13.12 -21.89 5.48
N ILE A 400 13.83 -21.83 6.62
CA ILE A 400 13.25 -22.13 7.95
C ILE A 400 12.10 -21.17 8.29
N ALA A 401 12.27 -19.87 8.03
CA ALA A 401 11.20 -18.90 8.25
C ALA A 401 9.95 -19.19 7.39
N LYS A 402 10.13 -19.58 6.11
CA LYS A 402 9.01 -19.99 5.21
C LYS A 402 8.36 -21.29 5.67
N VAL A 403 9.15 -22.29 6.06
CA VAL A 403 8.71 -23.58 6.62
C VAL A 403 7.77 -23.39 7.81
N PHE A 404 8.14 -22.55 8.78
CA PHE A 404 7.35 -22.32 9.99
C PHE A 404 6.34 -21.16 9.87
N SER A 405 6.13 -20.61 8.68
CA SER A 405 5.21 -19.48 8.47
C SER A 405 3.72 -19.87 8.48
N GLU A 406 3.38 -21.16 8.34
CA GLU A 406 1.99 -21.64 8.25
C GLU A 406 1.17 -20.93 7.13
N GLY A 407 1.84 -20.55 6.03
CA GLY A 407 1.24 -19.80 4.91
C GLY A 407 1.17 -18.27 5.10
N LYS A 408 1.69 -17.74 6.20
CA LYS A 408 1.85 -16.28 6.42
C LYS A 408 3.02 -15.73 5.59
N SER A 409 2.98 -14.46 5.24
CA SER A 409 4.04 -13.81 4.48
C SER A 409 5.27 -13.50 5.35
N VAL A 410 6.40 -14.14 5.02
CA VAL A 410 7.71 -13.88 5.62
C VAL A 410 8.35 -12.65 4.97
N ASP A 411 8.64 -11.60 5.74
CA ASP A 411 9.49 -10.50 5.26
C ASP A 411 10.96 -10.94 5.22
N ALA A 412 11.34 -11.59 4.12
CA ALA A 412 12.69 -12.06 3.92
C ALA A 412 13.73 -10.92 3.87
N THR A 413 13.34 -9.67 3.58
CA THR A 413 14.28 -8.53 3.69
C THR A 413 14.66 -8.29 5.15
N GLN A 414 13.70 -8.41 6.06
CA GLN A 414 13.97 -8.26 7.48
C GLN A 414 14.82 -9.42 8.02
N GLU A 415 14.57 -10.65 7.59
CA GLU A 415 15.40 -11.81 7.98
C GLU A 415 16.85 -11.70 7.50
N MET A 416 17.10 -11.18 6.29
CA MET A 416 18.46 -10.92 5.80
C MET A 416 19.20 -9.88 6.64
N LEU A 417 18.52 -8.78 7.02
CA LEU A 417 19.10 -7.74 7.88
C LEU A 417 19.36 -8.27 9.29
N ALA A 418 18.43 -9.06 9.84
CA ALA A 418 18.58 -9.70 11.14
C ALA A 418 19.75 -10.68 11.17
N LEU A 419 19.86 -11.56 10.17
CA LEU A 419 20.97 -12.51 10.03
C LEU A 419 22.32 -11.81 9.82
N GLY A 420 22.34 -10.74 9.02
CA GLY A 420 23.51 -9.88 8.83
C GLY A 420 23.98 -9.27 10.14
N ALA A 421 23.06 -8.66 10.90
CA ALA A 421 23.36 -8.13 12.24
C ALA A 421 23.84 -9.21 13.21
N CYS A 422 23.24 -10.41 13.20
CA CYS A 422 23.65 -11.53 14.04
C CYS A 422 25.10 -11.94 13.76
N ASN A 423 25.48 -12.10 12.49
CA ASN A 423 26.84 -12.47 12.12
C ASN A 423 27.85 -11.34 12.41
N VAL A 424 27.51 -10.07 12.09
CA VAL A 424 28.39 -8.92 12.41
C VAL A 424 28.65 -8.81 13.90
N VAL A 425 27.63 -8.90 14.76
CA VAL A 425 27.80 -8.74 16.22
C VAL A 425 28.42 -9.98 16.86
N SER A 426 28.16 -11.18 16.34
CA SER A 426 28.74 -12.41 16.90
C SER A 426 30.25 -12.53 16.63
N SER A 427 30.77 -11.94 15.55
CA SER A 427 32.23 -11.99 15.28
C SER A 427 33.05 -11.33 16.39
N PHE A 428 32.52 -10.31 17.09
CA PHE A 428 33.14 -9.66 18.25
C PHE A 428 33.31 -10.59 19.47
N VAL A 429 32.76 -11.81 19.40
CA VAL A 429 32.77 -12.85 20.44
C VAL A 429 33.58 -14.07 19.98
N SER A 430 34.40 -13.93 18.93
CA SER A 430 35.08 -15.05 18.26
C SER A 430 34.11 -16.14 17.75
N SER A 431 33.03 -15.72 17.08
CA SER A 431 32.05 -16.62 16.45
C SER A 431 32.52 -17.13 15.08
N MET A 432 32.15 -18.37 14.75
CA MET A 432 32.08 -18.84 13.35
C MET A 432 30.77 -18.35 12.69
N PRO A 433 30.59 -18.45 11.36
CA PRO A 433 29.33 -18.07 10.70
C PRO A 433 28.10 -18.79 11.28
N VAL A 434 27.01 -18.04 11.44
CA VAL A 434 25.73 -18.51 12.00
C VAL A 434 24.57 -18.39 11.03
N SER A 435 23.57 -19.25 11.19
CA SER A 435 22.29 -19.26 10.47
C SER A 435 21.16 -19.79 11.36
N GLY A 436 19.91 -19.67 10.91
CA GLY A 436 18.82 -20.46 11.49
C GLY A 436 19.09 -21.95 11.29
N GLY A 437 18.85 -22.78 12.31
CA GLY A 437 18.99 -24.24 12.19
C GLY A 437 17.63 -24.95 12.18
N LEU A 438 17.35 -25.75 11.15
CA LEU A 438 16.02 -26.33 10.93
C LEU A 438 15.58 -27.30 12.05
N SER A 439 16.49 -28.16 12.53
CA SER A 439 16.24 -29.07 13.66
C SER A 439 15.89 -28.30 14.94
N ARG A 440 16.61 -27.20 15.20
CA ARG A 440 16.38 -26.30 16.34
C ARG A 440 15.03 -25.58 16.21
N GLY A 441 14.69 -25.11 15.01
CA GLY A 441 13.38 -24.51 14.72
C GLY A 441 12.21 -25.47 14.94
N ALA A 442 12.33 -26.72 14.49
CA ALA A 442 11.31 -27.75 14.74
C ALA A 442 11.12 -28.03 16.24
N VAL A 443 12.21 -28.14 17.00
CA VAL A 443 12.17 -28.31 18.47
C VAL A 443 11.53 -27.09 19.14
N ASN A 444 11.92 -25.87 18.75
CA ASN A 444 11.38 -24.60 19.25
C ASN A 444 9.85 -24.48 19.03
N HIS A 445 9.41 -24.72 17.79
CA HIS A 445 7.99 -24.74 17.40
C HIS A 445 7.22 -25.82 18.17
N SER A 446 7.75 -27.04 18.26
CA SER A 446 7.09 -28.15 18.98
C SER A 446 6.99 -27.93 20.50
N SER A 447 7.82 -27.04 21.04
CA SER A 447 7.84 -26.63 22.46
C SER A 447 6.93 -25.42 22.72
N GLY A 448 6.23 -24.92 21.70
CA GLY A 448 5.14 -23.95 21.84
C GLY A 448 5.54 -22.48 21.86
N VAL A 449 6.74 -22.14 21.37
CA VAL A 449 7.28 -20.77 21.34
C VAL A 449 6.27 -19.74 20.79
N LYS A 450 6.20 -18.58 21.45
CA LYS A 450 5.25 -17.50 21.17
C LYS A 450 5.94 -16.25 20.62
N THR A 451 7.14 -15.93 21.08
CA THR A 451 7.92 -14.76 20.61
C THR A 451 9.39 -15.07 20.42
N THR A 452 10.15 -14.14 19.82
CA THR A 452 11.61 -14.28 19.71
C THR A 452 12.33 -14.24 21.07
N LEU A 453 11.64 -13.91 22.18
CA LEU A 453 12.19 -13.97 23.54
C LEU A 453 12.71 -15.37 23.93
N GLY A 454 12.21 -16.44 23.32
CA GLY A 454 12.77 -17.79 23.47
C GLY A 454 14.27 -17.87 23.12
N GLY A 455 14.75 -17.01 22.23
CA GLY A 455 16.17 -16.83 21.93
C GLY A 455 16.95 -16.30 23.14
N VAL A 456 16.42 -15.33 23.90
CA VAL A 456 17.08 -14.81 25.11
C VAL A 456 17.30 -15.90 26.14
N TYR A 457 16.28 -16.74 26.39
CA TYR A 457 16.41 -17.87 27.30
C TYR A 457 17.40 -18.93 26.79
N THR A 458 17.44 -19.17 25.47
CA THR A 458 18.45 -20.03 24.83
C THR A 458 19.88 -19.50 25.08
N GLY A 459 20.12 -18.21 24.80
CA GLY A 459 21.42 -17.58 24.98
C GLY A 459 21.86 -17.50 26.44
N LEU A 460 20.92 -17.20 27.35
CA LEU A 460 21.17 -17.19 28.78
C LEU A 460 21.51 -18.60 29.31
N LEU A 461 20.82 -19.66 28.85
CA LEU A 461 21.17 -21.03 29.21
C LEU A 461 22.57 -21.41 28.71
N VAL A 462 22.95 -21.00 27.49
CA VAL A 462 24.30 -21.25 26.96
C VAL A 462 25.38 -20.53 27.78
N LEU A 463 25.13 -19.30 28.23
CA LEU A 463 26.04 -18.58 29.14
C LEU A 463 26.15 -19.26 30.52
N ILE A 464 25.03 -19.64 31.13
CA ILE A 464 25.00 -20.37 32.41
C ILE A 464 25.68 -21.75 32.26
N SER A 465 25.53 -22.40 31.11
CA SER A 465 26.21 -23.64 30.72
C SER A 465 27.73 -23.48 30.66
N LEU A 466 28.23 -22.38 30.10
CA LEU A 466 29.67 -22.10 29.99
C LEU A 466 30.35 -21.81 31.34
N GLN A 467 29.57 -21.39 32.36
CA GLN A 467 30.10 -20.99 33.66
C GLN A 467 29.84 -22.02 34.78
N PHE A 468 28.63 -22.59 34.85
CA PHE A 468 28.18 -23.39 36.00
C PHE A 468 27.64 -24.78 35.62
N LEU A 469 26.87 -24.88 34.53
CA LEU A 469 26.16 -26.13 34.19
C LEU A 469 27.04 -27.18 33.49
N THR A 470 28.24 -26.79 33.09
CA THR A 470 29.23 -27.59 32.35
C THR A 470 29.44 -29.04 32.84
N PRO A 471 29.67 -29.33 34.14
CA PRO A 471 29.85 -30.70 34.61
C PRO A 471 28.57 -31.53 34.58
N TYR A 472 27.39 -30.91 34.74
CA TYR A 472 26.11 -31.62 34.72
C TYR A 472 25.68 -32.00 33.30
N LEU A 473 26.07 -31.19 32.30
CA LEU A 473 25.79 -31.44 30.89
C LEU A 473 26.51 -32.67 30.33
N TYR A 474 27.54 -33.18 31.02
CA TYR A 474 28.22 -34.45 30.69
C TYR A 474 27.24 -35.62 30.71
N TYR A 475 26.34 -35.68 31.69
CA TYR A 475 25.44 -36.82 31.92
C TYR A 475 24.26 -36.89 30.93
N ILE A 476 24.16 -35.97 29.96
CA ILE A 476 23.07 -35.99 28.98
C ILE A 476 23.33 -37.10 27.95
N PRO A 477 22.44 -38.10 27.81
CA PRO A 477 22.61 -39.15 26.80
C PRO A 477 22.19 -38.67 25.41
N LYS A 478 23.00 -38.97 24.39
CA LYS A 478 22.73 -38.56 23.00
C LYS A 478 21.44 -39.15 22.45
N ALA A 479 21.12 -40.39 22.81
CA ALA A 479 19.88 -41.05 22.42
C ALA A 479 18.61 -40.30 22.86
N ALA A 480 18.62 -39.62 24.03
CA ALA A 480 17.47 -38.82 24.47
C ALA A 480 17.32 -37.52 23.69
N LEU A 481 18.43 -36.85 23.32
CA LEU A 481 18.40 -35.67 22.46
C LEU A 481 17.91 -36.01 21.05
N ALA A 482 18.39 -37.14 20.50
CA ALA A 482 17.94 -37.68 19.22
C ALA A 482 16.44 -38.00 19.23
N ALA A 483 15.95 -38.63 20.30
CA ALA A 483 14.53 -38.89 20.52
C ALA A 483 13.67 -37.60 20.59
N VAL A 484 14.15 -36.54 21.26
CA VAL A 484 13.48 -35.23 21.29
C VAL A 484 13.37 -34.62 19.89
N ILE A 485 14.44 -34.66 19.10
CA ILE A 485 14.46 -34.12 17.74
C ILE A 485 13.53 -34.92 16.81
N ILE A 486 13.54 -36.25 16.88
CA ILE A 486 12.62 -37.11 16.11
C ILE A 486 11.16 -36.84 16.51
N ALA A 487 10.84 -36.79 17.81
CA ALA A 487 9.48 -36.55 18.30
C ALA A 487 8.95 -35.14 17.96
N ALA A 488 9.83 -34.15 17.78
CA ALA A 488 9.47 -32.83 17.27
C ALA A 488 9.14 -32.88 15.76
N VAL A 489 9.98 -33.54 14.97
CA VAL A 489 9.98 -33.49 13.49
C VAL A 489 8.98 -34.43 12.83
N VAL A 490 8.64 -35.58 13.43
CA VAL A 490 7.67 -36.55 12.86
C VAL A 490 6.32 -35.93 12.47
N PHE A 491 5.91 -34.86 13.14
CA PHE A 491 4.63 -34.17 12.90
C PHE A 491 4.73 -32.99 11.92
N MET A 492 5.91 -32.71 11.38
CA MET A 492 6.15 -31.65 10.40
C MET A 492 5.96 -32.16 8.94
N VAL A 493 5.71 -33.45 8.74
CA VAL A 493 5.48 -34.02 7.40
C VAL A 493 4.03 -33.80 6.96
N GLU A 494 3.82 -32.89 6.01
CA GLU A 494 2.51 -32.35 5.61
C GLU A 494 1.76 -33.24 4.58
N PHE A 495 1.66 -34.54 4.81
CA PHE A 495 0.94 -35.48 3.93
C PHE A 495 -0.52 -35.06 3.63
N GLN A 496 -1.14 -34.29 4.54
CA GLN A 496 -2.51 -33.83 4.41
C GLN A 496 -2.73 -32.84 3.25
N VAL A 497 -1.70 -32.10 2.82
CA VAL A 497 -1.79 -31.06 1.78
C VAL A 497 -1.77 -31.66 0.36
N VAL A 498 -1.20 -32.85 0.19
CA VAL A 498 -1.11 -33.56 -1.10
C VAL A 498 -2.50 -33.84 -1.71
N LYS A 499 -3.47 -34.24 -0.87
CA LYS A 499 -4.83 -34.61 -1.32
C LYS A 499 -5.65 -33.39 -1.83
N PRO A 500 -5.69 -32.23 -1.15
CA PRO A 500 -6.19 -30.98 -1.71
C PRO A 500 -5.50 -30.56 -3.00
N MET A 501 -4.17 -30.61 -3.08
CA MET A 501 -3.42 -30.25 -4.29
C MET A 501 -3.81 -31.11 -5.50
N TRP A 502 -3.87 -32.44 -5.32
CA TRP A 502 -4.28 -33.37 -6.38
C TRP A 502 -5.73 -33.15 -6.85
N ARG A 503 -6.63 -32.79 -5.94
CA ARG A 503 -8.04 -32.46 -6.27
C ARG A 503 -8.20 -31.11 -6.96
N SER A 504 -7.32 -30.15 -6.68
CA SER A 504 -7.33 -28.82 -7.31
C SER A 504 -6.71 -28.88 -8.72
N LYS A 505 -5.41 -29.16 -8.81
CA LYS A 505 -4.67 -29.08 -10.07
C LYS A 505 -3.43 -29.98 -10.03
N LYS A 506 -3.51 -31.12 -10.73
CA LYS A 506 -2.47 -32.16 -10.75
C LYS A 506 -1.07 -31.64 -11.13
N ILE A 507 -0.97 -30.61 -11.98
CA ILE A 507 0.33 -30.06 -12.40
C ILE A 507 1.07 -29.38 -11.24
N ASP A 508 0.34 -28.84 -10.25
CA ASP A 508 0.94 -28.15 -9.10
C ASP A 508 1.58 -29.14 -8.11
N LEU A 509 1.35 -30.45 -8.27
CA LEU A 509 2.07 -31.50 -7.55
C LEU A 509 3.49 -31.74 -8.11
N ILE A 510 3.77 -31.36 -9.37
CA ILE A 510 5.11 -31.56 -9.97
C ILE A 510 6.19 -30.77 -9.21
N PRO A 511 6.06 -29.44 -8.96
CA PRO A 511 7.04 -28.71 -8.15
C PRO A 511 7.23 -29.31 -6.76
N ALA A 512 6.16 -29.79 -6.11
CA ALA A 512 6.24 -30.40 -4.78
C ALA A 512 7.03 -31.72 -4.78
N ILE A 513 6.69 -32.65 -5.68
CA ILE A 513 7.39 -33.94 -5.78
C ILE A 513 8.84 -33.74 -6.21
N THR A 514 9.12 -32.89 -7.21
CA THR A 514 10.50 -32.67 -7.65
C THR A 514 11.32 -31.98 -6.56
N THR A 515 10.77 -30.99 -5.84
CA THR A 515 11.44 -30.40 -4.68
C THR A 515 11.74 -31.46 -3.62
N PHE A 516 10.76 -32.30 -3.27
CA PHE A 516 10.91 -33.36 -2.28
C PHE A 516 12.04 -34.33 -2.65
N LEU A 517 12.02 -34.87 -3.87
CA LEU A 517 13.02 -35.84 -4.34
C LEU A 517 14.42 -35.20 -4.46
N CYS A 518 14.53 -34.00 -5.02
CA CYS A 518 15.82 -33.31 -5.13
C CYS A 518 16.42 -32.93 -3.77
N CYS A 519 15.59 -32.52 -2.81
CA CYS A 519 16.03 -32.26 -1.43
C CYS A 519 16.56 -33.54 -0.77
N LEU A 520 15.85 -34.67 -0.95
CA LEU A 520 16.19 -35.96 -0.34
C LEU A 520 17.49 -36.57 -0.89
N PHE A 521 17.67 -36.56 -2.22
CA PHE A 521 18.75 -37.30 -2.88
C PHE A 521 20.00 -36.48 -3.22
N ILE A 522 19.88 -35.16 -3.42
CA ILE A 522 21.00 -34.31 -3.84
C ILE A 522 21.56 -33.56 -2.63
N ARG A 523 20.93 -32.44 -2.27
CA ARG A 523 21.13 -31.63 -1.08
C ARG A 523 19.87 -30.79 -0.85
N LEU A 524 19.60 -30.44 0.41
CA LEU A 524 18.38 -29.72 0.80
C LEU A 524 18.26 -28.34 0.13
N GLU A 525 19.37 -27.61 0.04
CA GLU A 525 19.44 -26.24 -0.47
C GLU A 525 19.34 -26.19 -2.01
N LEU A 526 19.96 -27.17 -2.68
CA LEU A 526 19.83 -27.31 -4.13
C LEU A 526 18.42 -27.77 -4.53
N GLY A 527 17.79 -28.63 -3.72
CA GLY A 527 16.43 -29.10 -3.96
C GLY A 527 15.39 -27.98 -3.96
N ILE A 528 15.48 -27.02 -3.04
CA ILE A 528 14.58 -25.84 -3.04
C ILE A 528 14.85 -24.91 -4.24
N VAL A 529 16.12 -24.70 -4.62
CA VAL A 529 16.45 -23.89 -5.82
C VAL A 529 15.90 -24.52 -7.10
N ILE A 530 16.01 -25.84 -7.26
CA ILE A 530 15.42 -26.59 -8.38
C ILE A 530 13.88 -26.47 -8.35
N GLY A 531 13.27 -26.59 -7.16
CA GLY A 531 11.83 -26.39 -6.95
C GLY A 531 11.33 -25.00 -7.39
N ILE A 532 12.03 -23.95 -6.97
CA ILE A 532 11.77 -22.56 -7.40
C ILE A 532 11.93 -22.45 -8.92
N GLY A 533 12.99 -23.04 -9.50
CA GLY A 533 13.24 -23.03 -10.95
C GLY A 533 12.12 -23.67 -11.77
N ILE A 534 11.56 -24.80 -11.33
CA ILE A 534 10.42 -25.46 -11.98
C ILE A 534 9.15 -24.63 -11.83
N ASN A 535 8.91 -24.06 -10.66
CA ASN A 535 7.77 -23.16 -10.41
C ASN A 535 7.84 -21.90 -11.29
N LEU A 536 9.03 -21.30 -11.44
CA LEU A 536 9.32 -20.20 -12.36
C LEU A 536 9.12 -20.62 -13.82
N LEU A 537 9.57 -21.81 -14.22
CA LEU A 537 9.39 -22.33 -15.58
C LEU A 537 7.90 -22.49 -15.93
N PHE A 538 7.05 -22.92 -14.98
CA PHE A 538 5.60 -22.98 -15.17
C PHE A 538 4.95 -21.60 -15.30
N LEU A 539 5.38 -20.62 -14.49
CA LEU A 539 4.93 -19.22 -14.62
C LEU A 539 5.34 -18.63 -15.98
N LEU A 540 6.59 -18.87 -16.41
CA LEU A 540 7.11 -18.40 -17.69
C LEU A 540 6.42 -19.10 -18.87
N TYR A 541 6.15 -20.40 -18.79
CA TYR A 541 5.37 -21.13 -19.80
C TYR A 541 3.94 -20.59 -19.91
N ALA A 542 3.25 -20.37 -18.79
CA ALA A 542 1.91 -19.76 -18.77
C ALA A 542 1.91 -18.32 -19.31
N SER A 543 3.02 -17.60 -19.16
CA SER A 543 3.21 -16.27 -19.77
C SER A 543 3.58 -16.32 -21.25
N ALA A 544 4.15 -17.42 -21.75
CA ALA A 544 4.54 -17.62 -23.14
C ALA A 544 3.44 -18.26 -24.00
N ARG A 545 2.53 -19.01 -23.38
CA ARG A 545 1.36 -19.62 -24.02
C ARG A 545 0.08 -19.21 -23.29
N PRO A 546 -0.31 -17.92 -23.34
CA PRO A 546 -1.57 -17.46 -22.75
C PRO A 546 -2.76 -18.16 -23.42
N THR A 547 -3.87 -18.33 -22.70
CA THR A 547 -5.06 -18.92 -23.31
C THR A 547 -5.76 -17.89 -24.18
N LEU A 548 -6.14 -18.32 -25.39
CA LEU A 548 -6.85 -17.50 -26.38
C LEU A 548 -8.25 -18.06 -26.54
N ARG A 549 -9.26 -17.28 -26.14
CA ARG A 549 -10.65 -17.58 -26.44
C ARG A 549 -10.97 -16.97 -27.80
N VAL A 550 -11.41 -17.80 -28.73
CA VAL A 550 -11.76 -17.42 -30.10
C VAL A 550 -13.24 -17.77 -30.29
N HIS A 551 -14.06 -16.79 -30.65
CA HIS A 551 -15.48 -17.00 -30.91
C HIS A 551 -15.97 -16.09 -32.03
N LYS A 552 -16.92 -16.59 -32.83
CA LYS A 552 -17.64 -15.77 -33.80
C LYS A 552 -18.67 -14.90 -33.09
N ALA A 553 -18.82 -13.69 -33.57
CA ALA A 553 -19.92 -12.79 -33.21
C ALA A 553 -20.51 -12.18 -34.49
N THR A 554 -21.80 -11.87 -34.46
CA THR A 554 -22.49 -11.15 -35.52
C THR A 554 -22.74 -9.70 -35.08
N SER A 555 -22.47 -8.76 -35.98
CA SER A 555 -22.82 -7.36 -35.77
C SER A 555 -24.35 -7.19 -35.84
N ILE A 556 -24.86 -6.11 -35.25
CA ILE A 556 -26.25 -5.64 -35.42
C ILE A 556 -26.57 -5.47 -36.92
N SER A 557 -25.56 -5.14 -37.72
CA SER A 557 -25.61 -5.01 -39.19
C SER A 557 -25.43 -6.33 -39.97
N GLY A 558 -25.43 -7.49 -39.31
CA GLY A 558 -25.35 -8.82 -39.96
C GLY A 558 -23.95 -9.29 -40.37
N CYS A 559 -22.90 -8.49 -40.19
CA CYS A 559 -21.53 -8.92 -40.49
C CYS A 559 -21.02 -9.93 -39.45
N GLU A 560 -20.54 -11.10 -39.88
CA GLU A 560 -19.76 -12.02 -39.04
C GLU A 560 -18.36 -11.44 -38.79
N TYR A 561 -17.88 -11.51 -37.54
CA TYR A 561 -16.53 -11.15 -37.15
C TYR A 561 -15.96 -12.11 -36.10
N LEU A 562 -14.64 -12.28 -36.10
CA LEU A 562 -13.94 -13.20 -35.21
C LEU A 562 -13.38 -12.44 -33.99
N VAL A 563 -13.92 -12.71 -32.80
CA VAL A 563 -13.46 -12.10 -31.56
C VAL A 563 -12.39 -12.98 -30.91
N ILE A 564 -11.21 -12.39 -30.67
CA ILE A 564 -10.07 -13.05 -30.05
C ILE A 564 -9.76 -12.34 -28.73
N THR A 565 -9.98 -13.06 -27.63
CA THR A 565 -9.84 -12.62 -26.24
C THR A 565 -8.64 -13.34 -25.57
N PRO A 566 -7.47 -12.70 -25.44
CA PRO A 566 -6.36 -13.22 -24.63
C PRO A 566 -6.63 -13.07 -23.12
N ASP A 567 -6.34 -14.08 -22.29
CA ASP A 567 -6.53 -13.98 -20.83
C ASP A 567 -5.46 -13.17 -20.09
N ARG A 568 -4.32 -12.86 -20.74
CA ARG A 568 -3.13 -12.25 -20.10
C ARG A 568 -2.49 -11.14 -20.92
N SER A 569 -1.64 -10.37 -20.23
CA SER A 569 -0.65 -9.46 -20.79
C SER A 569 0.15 -10.06 -21.95
N LEU A 570 0.37 -9.26 -23.00
CA LEU A 570 1.15 -9.65 -24.16
C LEU A 570 2.61 -9.25 -23.97
N VAL A 571 3.45 -10.22 -23.63
CA VAL A 571 4.91 -10.08 -23.51
C VAL A 571 5.64 -10.90 -24.56
N PHE A 572 6.89 -10.55 -24.87
CA PHE A 572 7.69 -11.09 -25.98
C PHE A 572 7.61 -12.61 -26.21
N PRO A 573 7.53 -13.51 -25.20
CA PRO A 573 7.44 -14.95 -25.45
C PRO A 573 6.08 -15.39 -26.03
N SER A 574 5.03 -14.58 -25.80
CA SER A 574 3.66 -14.87 -26.23
C SER A 574 3.31 -14.32 -27.61
N VAL A 575 3.95 -13.23 -28.03
CA VAL A 575 3.57 -12.45 -29.22
C VAL A 575 3.48 -13.31 -30.49
N GLU A 576 4.51 -14.10 -30.76
CA GLU A 576 4.58 -14.92 -31.97
C GLU A 576 3.59 -16.10 -31.92
N TYR A 577 3.34 -16.65 -30.73
CA TYR A 577 2.30 -17.67 -30.54
C TYR A 577 0.91 -17.10 -30.81
N VAL A 578 0.62 -15.91 -30.27
CA VAL A 578 -0.66 -15.23 -30.46
C VAL A 578 -0.87 -14.90 -31.95
N ARG A 579 0.12 -14.34 -32.65
CA ARG A 579 0.08 -14.17 -34.12
C ARG A 579 -0.23 -15.50 -34.81
N THR A 580 0.54 -16.55 -34.54
CA THR A 580 0.38 -17.87 -35.20
C THR A 580 -1.04 -18.41 -35.03
N VAL A 581 -1.66 -18.25 -33.85
CA VAL A 581 -3.04 -18.69 -33.61
C VAL A 581 -4.04 -17.80 -34.36
N ILE A 582 -3.86 -16.48 -34.36
CA ILE A 582 -4.72 -15.55 -35.11
C ILE A 582 -4.69 -15.89 -36.61
N SER A 583 -3.51 -15.95 -37.23
CA SER A 583 -3.35 -16.27 -38.66
C SER A 583 -3.92 -17.66 -38.99
N LYS A 584 -3.71 -18.67 -38.14
CA LYS A 584 -4.24 -20.02 -38.35
C LYS A 584 -5.77 -20.11 -38.24
N GLN A 585 -6.42 -19.26 -37.43
CA GLN A 585 -7.89 -19.22 -37.36
C GLN A 585 -8.47 -18.39 -38.51
N GLY A 586 -7.87 -17.25 -38.87
CA GLY A 586 -8.28 -16.48 -40.06
C GLY A 586 -8.20 -17.32 -41.34
N LEU A 587 -7.13 -18.09 -41.53
CA LEU A 587 -6.98 -19.04 -42.64
C LEU A 587 -8.03 -20.16 -42.66
N ARG A 588 -8.63 -20.50 -41.51
CA ARG A 588 -9.65 -21.56 -41.40
C ARG A 588 -11.06 -21.08 -41.71
N GLU A 589 -11.36 -19.81 -41.45
CA GLU A 589 -12.69 -19.24 -41.68
C GLU A 589 -12.79 -18.48 -43.01
N GLY A 590 -11.64 -18.18 -43.64
CA GLY A 590 -11.55 -17.53 -44.94
C GLY A 590 -11.04 -16.09 -44.85
N THR A 591 -10.37 -15.64 -45.90
CA THR A 591 -9.62 -14.35 -45.97
C THR A 591 -10.47 -13.08 -45.85
N ALA A 592 -11.78 -13.19 -45.65
CA ALA A 592 -12.73 -12.07 -45.65
C ALA A 592 -13.40 -11.79 -44.30
N VAL A 593 -13.17 -12.60 -43.25
CA VAL A 593 -13.79 -12.38 -41.93
C VAL A 593 -12.95 -11.37 -41.12
N PRO A 594 -13.50 -10.21 -40.73
CA PRO A 594 -12.77 -9.23 -39.92
C PRO A 594 -12.47 -9.78 -38.52
N VAL A 595 -11.24 -9.57 -38.05
CA VAL A 595 -10.76 -10.04 -36.74
C VAL A 595 -10.72 -8.89 -35.73
N VAL A 596 -11.39 -9.08 -34.60
CA VAL A 596 -11.43 -8.13 -33.47
C VAL A 596 -10.62 -8.71 -32.31
N ILE A 597 -9.54 -8.02 -31.94
CA ILE A 597 -8.73 -8.39 -30.76
C ILE A 597 -9.23 -7.60 -29.55
N ASP A 598 -10.02 -8.25 -28.71
CA ASP A 598 -10.47 -7.66 -27.44
C ASP A 598 -9.27 -7.51 -26.50
N SER A 599 -8.92 -6.25 -26.21
CA SER A 599 -7.78 -5.90 -25.37
C SER A 599 -8.14 -5.75 -23.88
N THR A 600 -9.39 -6.01 -23.47
CA THR A 600 -9.90 -5.72 -22.11
C THR A 600 -9.11 -6.39 -20.99
N HIS A 601 -8.54 -7.57 -21.24
CA HIS A 601 -7.75 -8.31 -20.25
C HIS A 601 -6.22 -8.12 -20.37
N ILE A 602 -5.74 -7.30 -21.31
CA ILE A 602 -4.30 -7.05 -21.52
C ILE A 602 -3.83 -5.99 -20.50
N GLN A 603 -3.29 -6.43 -19.37
CA GLN A 603 -2.82 -5.53 -18.30
C GLN A 603 -1.48 -4.85 -18.60
N ALA A 604 -0.62 -5.49 -19.41
CA ALA A 604 0.66 -4.95 -19.83
C ALA A 604 1.02 -5.44 -21.24
N ALA A 605 1.80 -4.62 -21.95
CA ALA A 605 2.42 -4.97 -23.21
C ALA A 605 3.88 -4.48 -23.23
N ASP A 606 4.78 -5.24 -23.83
CA ASP A 606 6.18 -4.83 -24.02
C ASP A 606 6.46 -4.30 -25.44
N PHE A 607 7.71 -3.89 -25.68
CA PHE A 607 8.12 -3.35 -26.98
C PHE A 607 7.90 -4.35 -28.12
N THR A 608 8.12 -5.64 -27.89
CA THR A 608 7.92 -6.70 -28.89
C THR A 608 6.43 -6.83 -29.22
N ALA A 609 5.55 -6.81 -28.22
CA ALA A 609 4.11 -6.83 -28.42
C ALA A 609 3.61 -5.57 -29.14
N ALA A 610 4.11 -4.39 -28.78
CA ALA A 610 3.79 -3.14 -29.47
C ALA A 610 4.23 -3.18 -30.95
N LYS A 611 5.48 -3.58 -31.21
CA LYS A 611 6.04 -3.70 -32.57
C LYS A 611 5.33 -4.75 -33.42
N ALA A 612 4.82 -5.83 -32.83
CA ALA A 612 4.05 -6.83 -33.58
C ALA A 612 2.59 -6.42 -33.82
N ARG A 613 2.01 -5.62 -32.92
CA ARG A 613 0.63 -5.13 -32.97
C ARG A 613 0.42 -4.02 -34.00
N ILE A 614 1.40 -3.12 -34.19
CA ILE A 614 1.18 -1.85 -34.91
C ILE A 614 1.31 -1.96 -36.45
N PRO A 615 2.35 -2.58 -37.04
CA PRO A 615 2.48 -2.68 -38.50
C PRO A 615 2.07 -4.05 -39.05
N ALA A 616 2.77 -5.12 -38.65
CA ALA A 616 2.78 -6.39 -39.38
C ALA A 616 1.43 -7.15 -39.42
N LEU A 617 0.66 -7.12 -38.32
CA LEU A 617 -0.70 -7.71 -38.32
C LEU A 617 -1.69 -6.88 -39.14
N ALA A 618 -1.52 -5.55 -39.17
CA ALA A 618 -2.43 -4.69 -39.92
C ALA A 618 -2.22 -4.84 -41.43
N THR A 619 -0.96 -4.95 -41.88
CA THR A 619 -0.62 -5.19 -43.30
C THR A 619 -0.97 -6.58 -43.81
N GLU A 620 -1.10 -7.59 -42.92
CA GLU A 620 -1.44 -8.97 -43.30
C GLU A 620 -2.95 -9.19 -43.47
N PHE A 621 -3.78 -8.44 -42.73
CA PHE A 621 -5.25 -8.56 -42.75
C PHE A 621 -5.99 -7.41 -43.45
N TYR A 622 -5.40 -6.21 -43.55
CA TYR A 622 -6.03 -5.07 -44.21
C TYR A 622 -5.30 -4.71 -45.51
N ASN A 623 -6.07 -4.52 -46.57
CA ASN A 623 -5.59 -4.03 -47.85
C ASN A 623 -4.82 -2.71 -47.67
N LEU A 624 -3.70 -2.52 -48.39
CA LEU A 624 -2.86 -1.30 -48.32
C LEU A 624 -3.62 0.00 -48.63
N LYS A 625 -4.80 -0.08 -49.26
CA LYS A 625 -5.71 1.04 -49.52
C LYS A 625 -6.64 1.41 -48.34
N SER A 626 -6.59 0.66 -47.24
CA SER A 626 -7.34 0.96 -46.01
C SER A 626 -6.56 1.92 -45.12
N ILE A 627 -7.26 2.79 -44.40
CA ILE A 627 -6.69 3.69 -43.37
C ILE A 627 -5.90 2.89 -42.30
N LEU A 628 -6.27 1.64 -42.06
CA LEU A 628 -5.55 0.73 -41.14
C LEU A 628 -4.41 -0.03 -41.83
N GLY A 629 -4.41 -0.14 -43.16
CA GLY A 629 -3.37 -0.81 -43.94
C GLY A 629 -2.17 0.09 -44.26
N ASP A 630 -2.41 1.39 -44.50
CA ASP A 630 -1.38 2.40 -44.73
C ASP A 630 -0.74 2.87 -43.40
N ASP A 631 0.59 2.89 -43.33
CA ASP A 631 1.34 3.22 -42.12
C ASP A 631 1.19 4.68 -41.66
N ILE A 632 1.04 5.62 -42.61
CA ILE A 632 0.93 7.07 -42.33
C ILE A 632 -0.48 7.38 -41.84
N LEU A 633 -1.50 6.88 -42.53
CA LEU A 633 -2.90 7.06 -42.15
C LEU A 633 -3.23 6.39 -40.82
N ARG A 634 -2.58 5.24 -40.49
CA ARG A 634 -2.73 4.56 -39.20
C ARG A 634 -2.19 5.39 -38.04
N GLU A 635 -1.01 5.99 -38.16
CA GLU A 635 -0.43 6.88 -37.15
C GLU A 635 -1.26 8.16 -36.96
N ILE A 636 -1.79 8.73 -38.05
CA ILE A 636 -2.72 9.89 -37.98
C ILE A 636 -4.00 9.50 -37.23
N LEU A 637 -4.60 8.35 -37.55
CA LEU A 637 -5.81 7.86 -36.87
C LEU A 637 -5.57 7.60 -35.36
N LEU A 638 -4.44 6.99 -35.02
CA LEU A 638 -4.01 6.77 -33.62
C LEU A 638 -3.79 8.10 -32.88
N SER A 639 -3.20 9.10 -33.54
CA SER A 639 -2.99 10.44 -32.99
C SER A 639 -4.31 11.14 -32.69
N VAL A 640 -5.29 11.05 -33.60
CA VAL A 640 -6.64 11.59 -33.41
C VAL A 640 -7.36 10.87 -32.27
N LEU A 641 -7.35 9.54 -32.24
CA LEU A 641 -7.95 8.74 -31.15
C LEU A 641 -7.33 9.03 -29.78
N LEU A 642 -6.01 9.23 -29.71
CA LEU A 642 -5.30 9.63 -28.49
C LEU A 642 -5.70 11.04 -28.03
N GLN A 643 -6.03 11.93 -28.97
CA GLN A 643 -6.53 13.25 -28.62
C GLN A 643 -8.01 13.17 -28.17
N CYS A 644 -8.85 12.39 -28.86
CA CYS A 644 -10.22 12.09 -28.48
C CYS A 644 -10.33 11.52 -27.04
N SER A 645 -9.46 10.59 -26.65
CA SER A 645 -9.48 10.00 -25.29
C SER A 645 -9.01 10.94 -24.17
N LYS A 646 -8.37 12.08 -24.50
CA LYS A 646 -8.04 13.14 -23.54
C LYS A 646 -9.19 14.12 -23.30
N PHE A 647 -10.21 14.15 -24.17
CA PHE A 647 -11.41 14.94 -23.91
C PHE A 647 -12.24 14.26 -22.82
N ASN A 648 -12.17 14.79 -21.60
CA ASN A 648 -13.08 14.43 -20.52
C ASN A 648 -14.50 14.92 -20.84
N PHE A 649 -15.24 14.13 -21.62
CA PHE A 649 -16.64 14.38 -21.90
C PHE A 649 -17.47 14.06 -20.64
N LYS A 650 -17.67 15.07 -19.78
CA LYS A 650 -18.59 14.99 -18.63
C LYS A 650 -20.04 15.01 -19.12
N LEU A 651 -20.50 13.90 -19.69
CA LEU A 651 -21.91 13.69 -20.00
C LEU A 651 -22.71 13.61 -18.70
N ASN A 652 -23.41 14.67 -18.33
CA ASN A 652 -24.31 14.64 -17.19
C ASN A 652 -25.64 13.96 -17.59
N LEU A 653 -25.70 12.64 -17.40
CA LEU A 653 -26.83 11.79 -17.78
C LEU A 653 -28.18 12.23 -17.17
N ARG A 654 -28.17 13.02 -16.08
CA ARG A 654 -29.41 13.52 -15.45
C ARG A 654 -30.24 14.43 -16.36
N ASN A 655 -29.61 15.17 -17.26
CA ASN A 655 -30.32 16.11 -18.13
C ASN A 655 -30.89 15.42 -19.39
N ALA A 656 -30.51 14.16 -19.67
CA ALA A 656 -30.89 13.45 -20.88
C ALA A 656 -32.38 13.10 -20.97
N ALA A 657 -33.13 13.13 -19.85
CA ALA A 657 -34.57 12.92 -19.82
C ALA A 657 -35.39 14.05 -20.51
N PHE A 658 -34.73 15.13 -20.92
CA PHE A 658 -35.33 16.27 -21.61
C PHE A 658 -34.80 16.46 -23.03
N LEU A 659 -33.90 15.59 -23.51
CA LEU A 659 -33.37 15.67 -24.87
C LEU A 659 -34.48 15.42 -25.90
N ASP A 660 -34.54 16.28 -26.91
CA ASP A 660 -35.40 16.13 -28.09
C ASP A 660 -34.55 16.19 -29.38
N ASP A 661 -35.21 16.25 -30.54
CA ASP A 661 -34.58 16.30 -31.86
C ASP A 661 -33.72 17.57 -32.08
N THR A 662 -33.82 18.59 -31.22
CA THR A 662 -32.97 19.80 -31.27
C THR A 662 -31.57 19.59 -30.68
N TRP A 663 -31.36 18.49 -29.93
CA TRP A 663 -30.13 18.19 -29.18
C TRP A 663 -29.69 19.25 -28.16
N GLN A 664 -30.52 20.25 -27.88
CA GLN A 664 -30.25 21.22 -26.83
C GLN A 664 -30.47 20.58 -25.46
N MET A 665 -29.70 20.98 -24.44
CA MET A 665 -29.77 20.43 -23.09
C MET A 665 -30.21 21.53 -22.10
N PRO A 666 -31.26 21.31 -21.28
CA PRO A 666 -31.70 22.33 -20.34
C PRO A 666 -30.71 22.44 -19.18
N LYS A 667 -30.64 23.63 -18.57
CA LYS A 667 -29.72 23.88 -17.45
C LYS A 667 -30.29 23.30 -16.15
N CYS A 668 -29.81 22.12 -15.77
CA CYS A 668 -30.01 21.58 -14.42
C CYS A 668 -29.12 22.32 -13.40
N VAL A 669 -29.72 22.74 -12.29
CA VAL A 669 -29.09 23.44 -11.17
C VAL A 669 -29.36 22.63 -9.91
N ALA A 670 -28.29 22.29 -9.18
CA ALA A 670 -28.39 21.77 -7.82
C ALA A 670 -28.36 22.95 -6.84
N LEU A 671 -29.31 22.99 -5.92
CA LEU A 671 -29.42 24.03 -4.89
C LEU A 671 -29.43 23.37 -3.51
N GLU A 672 -28.60 23.87 -2.60
CA GLU A 672 -28.69 23.56 -1.17
C GLU A 672 -29.43 24.70 -0.47
N LEU A 673 -30.58 24.40 0.14
CA LEU A 673 -31.38 25.36 0.88
C LEU A 673 -31.27 25.11 2.39
N VAL A 674 -31.32 26.21 3.15
CA VAL A 674 -31.25 26.23 4.61
C VAL A 674 -32.39 25.38 5.22
N PRO A 675 -32.14 24.62 6.30
CA PRO A 675 -33.17 23.82 6.97
C PRO A 675 -34.44 24.62 7.29
N CYS A 676 -35.55 24.27 6.66
CA CYS A 676 -36.82 24.98 6.82
C CYS A 676 -38.02 24.01 6.94
N LYS A 677 -39.09 24.48 7.62
CA LYS A 677 -40.33 23.69 7.79
C LYS A 677 -41.24 23.71 6.56
N SER A 678 -41.04 24.67 5.65
CA SER A 678 -41.79 24.84 4.41
C SER A 678 -40.92 25.56 3.38
N LEU A 679 -40.84 25.00 2.16
CA LEU A 679 -40.10 25.59 1.04
C LEU A 679 -40.77 26.85 0.46
N GLY A 680 -42.11 26.96 0.56
CA GLY A 680 -42.89 28.06 -0.01
C GLY A 680 -43.15 27.97 -1.52
N ILE A 681 -42.87 26.82 -2.13
CA ILE A 681 -43.14 26.52 -3.53
C ILE A 681 -44.50 25.78 -3.64
N SER A 682 -45.32 26.14 -4.63
CA SER A 682 -46.46 25.36 -5.10
C SER A 682 -46.15 24.73 -6.46
N VAL A 683 -46.44 23.43 -6.58
CA VAL A 683 -46.03 22.61 -7.73
C VAL A 683 -47.24 21.90 -8.33
N CYS A 684 -47.34 21.86 -9.66
CA CYS A 684 -48.36 21.15 -10.41
C CYS A 684 -47.72 20.00 -11.19
N PHE A 685 -48.41 18.85 -11.29
CA PHE A 685 -47.89 17.67 -11.98
C PHE A 685 -48.50 17.55 -13.37
N THR A 686 -47.66 17.56 -14.39
CA THR A 686 -48.02 17.45 -15.82
C THR A 686 -47.06 16.47 -16.51
N ASN A 687 -47.59 15.47 -17.20
CA ASN A 687 -46.80 14.41 -17.87
C ASN A 687 -45.69 13.84 -16.97
N GLU A 688 -46.09 13.40 -15.77
CA GLU A 688 -45.23 12.92 -14.68
C GLU A 688 -44.16 13.88 -14.12
N LYS A 689 -43.96 15.08 -14.69
CA LYS A 689 -43.02 16.10 -14.18
C LYS A 689 -43.71 17.12 -13.29
N ALA A 690 -42.97 17.68 -12.33
CA ALA A 690 -43.46 18.63 -11.33
C ALA A 690 -43.05 20.06 -11.69
N LEU A 691 -43.97 20.83 -12.26
CA LEU A 691 -43.80 22.21 -12.73
C LEU A 691 -44.07 23.20 -11.58
N VAL A 692 -43.15 24.13 -11.34
CA VAL A 692 -43.29 25.19 -10.34
C VAL A 692 -44.27 26.25 -10.83
N VAL A 693 -45.39 26.42 -10.12
CA VAL A 693 -46.49 27.33 -10.50
C VAL A 693 -46.44 28.64 -9.73
N ASN A 694 -46.00 28.60 -8.47
CA ASN A 694 -45.97 29.76 -7.59
C ASN A 694 -44.83 29.60 -6.57
N VAL A 695 -44.11 30.69 -6.30
CA VAL A 695 -43.05 30.76 -5.28
C VAL A 695 -43.39 31.94 -4.38
N ASN A 696 -43.57 31.69 -3.08
CA ASN A 696 -43.87 32.74 -2.11
C ASN A 696 -42.63 33.61 -1.87
N GLU A 697 -42.73 34.92 -2.14
CA GLU A 697 -41.63 35.90 -2.06
C GLU A 697 -40.92 35.94 -0.69
N LYS A 698 -41.60 35.56 0.40
CA LYS A 698 -41.03 35.53 1.76
C LYS A 698 -40.53 34.15 2.19
N SER A 699 -40.26 33.26 1.24
CA SER A 699 -39.82 31.89 1.48
C SER A 699 -38.38 31.62 1.04
N VAL A 700 -37.77 30.58 1.62
CA VAL A 700 -36.38 30.17 1.35
C VAL A 700 -36.15 29.81 -0.12
N ALA A 701 -37.19 29.45 -0.87
CA ALA A 701 -37.09 29.19 -2.31
C ALA A 701 -37.02 30.46 -3.18
N ALA A 702 -37.51 31.60 -2.68
CA ALA A 702 -37.43 32.89 -3.39
C ALA A 702 -36.08 33.60 -3.19
N GLU A 703 -35.30 33.19 -2.18
CA GLU A 703 -34.01 33.81 -1.85
C GLU A 703 -33.02 33.70 -3.03
N ASP A 704 -32.40 34.82 -3.40
CA ASP A 704 -31.53 35.01 -4.57
C ASP A 704 -32.14 34.68 -5.95
N ASN A 705 -33.47 34.64 -6.10
CA ASN A 705 -34.16 34.24 -7.36
C ASN A 705 -33.66 32.89 -7.90
N LYS A 706 -33.34 31.94 -7.01
CA LYS A 706 -32.79 30.63 -7.40
C LYS A 706 -33.87 29.72 -8.02
N VAL A 707 -35.12 29.82 -7.58
CA VAL A 707 -36.29 29.11 -8.14
C VAL A 707 -37.24 30.11 -8.78
N GLU A 708 -37.64 29.87 -10.03
CA GLU A 708 -38.51 30.75 -10.82
C GLU A 708 -39.80 30.00 -11.21
N VAL A 709 -40.90 30.73 -11.44
CA VAL A 709 -42.16 30.13 -11.95
C VAL A 709 -41.92 29.62 -13.38
N GLY A 710 -42.34 28.38 -13.66
CA GLY A 710 -42.06 27.67 -14.90
C GLY A 710 -40.91 26.65 -14.81
N ASP A 711 -40.07 26.71 -13.77
CA ASP A 711 -39.02 25.70 -13.55
C ASP A 711 -39.60 24.30 -13.26
N VAL A 712 -38.86 23.24 -13.59
CA VAL A 712 -39.24 21.86 -13.28
C VAL A 712 -38.42 21.34 -12.10
N LEU A 713 -39.10 20.84 -11.07
CA LEU A 713 -38.50 20.22 -9.88
C LEU A 713 -38.34 18.71 -10.09
N ASP A 714 -37.10 18.22 -10.12
CA ASP A 714 -36.78 16.84 -10.53
C ASP A 714 -36.37 15.92 -9.36
N GLU A 715 -35.64 16.43 -8.36
CA GLU A 715 -35.32 15.69 -7.12
C GLU A 715 -35.38 16.57 -5.85
N ILE A 716 -35.76 15.98 -4.71
CA ILE A 716 -35.61 16.55 -3.35
C ILE A 716 -34.89 15.54 -2.45
N ASN A 717 -33.72 15.89 -1.90
CA ASN A 717 -32.90 15.03 -1.03
C ASN A 717 -32.77 13.59 -1.60
N GLU A 718 -32.32 13.48 -2.85
CA GLU A 718 -32.14 12.22 -3.61
C GLU A 718 -33.43 11.43 -3.90
N ASN A 719 -34.61 11.98 -3.59
CA ASN A 719 -35.90 11.40 -4.01
C ASN A 719 -36.35 12.04 -5.32
N VAL A 720 -36.47 11.25 -6.38
CA VAL A 720 -37.02 11.68 -7.68
C VAL A 720 -38.48 12.12 -7.51
N ILE A 721 -38.83 13.26 -8.07
CA ILE A 721 -40.17 13.85 -8.00
C ILE A 721 -40.92 13.60 -9.30
N ASN A 722 -41.76 12.57 -9.29
CA ASN A 722 -42.63 12.18 -10.40
C ASN A 722 -44.13 12.20 -10.01
N GLY A 723 -45.03 11.83 -10.92
CA GLY A 723 -46.48 11.72 -10.65
C GLY A 723 -46.83 10.93 -9.37
N ASP A 724 -46.20 9.76 -9.18
CA ASP A 724 -46.36 8.90 -7.99
C ASP A 724 -45.90 9.53 -6.67
N SER A 725 -45.10 10.59 -6.76
CA SER A 725 -44.57 11.31 -5.61
C SER A 725 -45.55 12.34 -5.06
N LYS A 726 -46.60 12.72 -5.81
CA LYS A 726 -47.65 13.68 -5.40
C LYS A 726 -48.21 13.40 -4.00
N GLY A 727 -48.54 12.15 -3.68
CA GLY A 727 -49.01 11.74 -2.34
C GLY A 727 -47.90 11.57 -1.28
N LYS A 728 -46.63 11.51 -1.70
CA LYS A 728 -45.46 11.24 -0.85
C LYS A 728 -44.68 12.50 -0.46
N LEU A 729 -44.79 13.61 -1.20
CA LEU A 729 -44.05 14.86 -0.93
C LEU A 729 -44.18 15.33 0.52
N ARG A 730 -45.38 15.30 1.12
CA ARG A 730 -45.59 15.70 2.52
C ARG A 730 -44.81 14.81 3.52
N LYS A 731 -44.60 13.53 3.19
CA LYS A 731 -43.82 12.57 3.98
C LYS A 731 -42.31 12.74 3.77
N ILE A 732 -41.88 13.10 2.56
CA ILE A 732 -40.49 13.47 2.23
C ILE A 732 -40.11 14.75 3.00
N MET A 733 -40.92 15.82 2.91
CA MET A 733 -40.71 17.06 3.64
C MET A 733 -40.73 16.88 5.17
N LYS A 734 -41.64 16.03 5.71
CA LYS A 734 -41.64 15.74 7.15
C LYS A 734 -40.37 15.01 7.62
N LYS A 735 -39.74 14.19 6.77
CA LYS A 735 -38.43 13.56 7.07
C LYS A 735 -37.27 14.55 6.97
N ALA A 736 -37.31 15.50 6.04
CA ALA A 736 -36.27 16.51 5.84
C ALA A 736 -36.33 17.70 6.83
N SER A 737 -37.36 17.78 7.66
CA SER A 737 -37.57 18.87 8.63
C SER A 737 -36.37 19.02 9.59
N GLY A 738 -35.63 20.12 9.46
CA GLY A 738 -34.46 20.43 10.29
C GLY A 738 -33.11 19.96 9.70
N GLN A 739 -33.10 19.44 8.47
CA GLN A 739 -31.88 19.15 7.70
C GLN A 739 -31.80 20.06 6.46
N PRO A 740 -30.61 20.30 5.88
CA PRO A 740 -30.48 21.01 4.61
C PRO A 740 -31.28 20.31 3.51
N ILE A 741 -31.83 21.09 2.59
CA ILE A 741 -32.67 20.57 1.49
C ILE A 741 -31.93 20.76 0.17
N MET A 742 -31.45 19.65 -0.40
CA MET A 742 -30.92 19.57 -1.75
C MET A 742 -32.08 19.47 -2.75
N LEU A 743 -32.19 20.45 -3.65
CA LEU A 743 -33.11 20.45 -4.78
C LEU A 743 -32.33 20.30 -6.08
N HIS A 744 -32.83 19.46 -6.99
CA HIS A 744 -32.44 19.50 -8.40
C HIS A 744 -33.55 20.13 -9.22
N ILE A 745 -33.24 21.26 -9.86
CA ILE A 745 -34.18 22.08 -10.62
C ILE A 745 -33.68 22.24 -12.04
N ILE A 746 -34.58 22.04 -13.01
CA ILE A 746 -34.32 22.17 -14.43
C ILE A 746 -34.93 23.50 -14.88
N LYS A 747 -34.07 24.42 -15.32
CA LYS A 747 -34.45 25.78 -15.68
C LYS A 747 -35.25 25.82 -16.99
N HIS A 748 -36.32 26.60 -16.98
CA HIS A 748 -37.24 26.75 -18.12
C HIS A 748 -36.68 27.61 -19.28
N SER A 749 -35.73 28.51 -18.98
CA SER A 749 -35.05 29.34 -19.97
C SER A 749 -33.55 29.46 -19.70
N THR A 750 -32.77 29.72 -20.75
CA THR A 750 -31.34 30.02 -20.66
C THR A 750 -31.12 31.53 -20.56
N LYS A 751 -30.49 32.00 -19.46
CA LYS A 751 -30.23 33.42 -19.12
C LYS A 751 -29.42 34.26 -20.14
N LYS A 752 -29.18 33.76 -21.36
CA LYS A 752 -28.50 34.47 -22.45
C LYS A 752 -29.40 34.87 -23.63
N CYS A 753 -30.57 34.23 -23.81
CA CYS A 753 -31.42 34.48 -25.00
C CYS A 753 -32.91 34.71 -24.69
N CYS A 754 -33.38 34.54 -23.45
CA CYS A 754 -34.81 34.51 -23.08
C CYS A 754 -35.67 33.47 -23.83
N GLU A 755 -35.07 32.64 -24.69
CA GLU A 755 -35.72 31.51 -25.33
C GLU A 755 -36.16 30.48 -24.28
N LEU A 756 -37.41 30.03 -24.39
CA LEU A 756 -37.98 28.95 -23.59
C LEU A 756 -37.55 27.60 -24.17
N TYR A 757 -37.20 26.66 -23.30
CA TYR A 757 -36.85 25.31 -23.73
C TYR A 757 -38.09 24.58 -24.25
N GLU A 758 -38.10 24.18 -25.53
CA GLU A 758 -39.30 23.76 -26.26
C GLU A 758 -40.08 22.59 -25.61
N PRO A 759 -39.45 21.53 -25.08
CA PRO A 759 -40.13 20.50 -24.28
C PRO A 759 -40.87 21.04 -23.04
N ILE A 760 -40.35 22.09 -22.40
CA ILE A 760 -41.00 22.73 -21.23
C ILE A 760 -42.18 23.61 -21.68
N VAL A 761 -42.14 24.21 -22.88
CA VAL A 761 -43.29 24.94 -23.45
C VAL A 761 -44.52 24.03 -23.59
N GLN A 762 -44.32 22.77 -23.98
CA GLN A 762 -45.43 21.79 -24.03
C GLN A 762 -45.99 21.48 -22.64
N LEU A 763 -45.15 21.32 -21.61
CA LEU A 763 -45.59 21.11 -20.22
C LEU A 763 -46.38 22.32 -19.68
N ILE A 764 -45.90 23.55 -19.93
CA ILE A 764 -46.59 24.78 -19.53
C ILE A 764 -47.97 24.87 -20.19
N LYS A 765 -48.08 24.63 -21.51
CA LYS A 765 -49.36 24.61 -22.24
C LYS A 765 -50.35 23.59 -21.66
N ASN A 766 -49.87 22.38 -21.33
CA ASN A 766 -50.71 21.31 -20.80
C ASN A 766 -51.19 21.56 -19.35
N SER A 767 -50.50 22.40 -18.58
CA SER A 767 -50.86 22.75 -17.19
C SER A 767 -52.23 23.44 -17.08
N GLY A 768 -52.60 24.26 -18.06
CA GLY A 768 -53.87 24.99 -18.12
C GLY A 768 -54.00 26.16 -17.13
N ILE A 769 -52.89 26.64 -16.55
CA ILE A 769 -52.91 27.67 -15.50
C ILE A 769 -52.70 29.06 -16.12
N GLU A 770 -53.62 29.99 -15.84
CA GLU A 770 -53.63 31.31 -16.52
C GLU A 770 -52.45 32.21 -16.17
N SER A 771 -51.88 32.09 -14.96
CA SER A 771 -50.74 32.88 -14.49
C SER A 771 -49.45 32.68 -15.29
N MET A 772 -49.32 31.59 -16.05
CA MET A 772 -48.14 31.29 -16.87
C MET A 772 -48.25 31.73 -18.34
N LYS A 773 -49.41 32.25 -18.77
CA LYS A 773 -49.61 32.76 -20.14
C LYS A 773 -48.61 33.85 -20.58
N PRO A 774 -48.14 34.79 -19.73
CA PRO A 774 -47.22 35.86 -20.15
C PRO A 774 -45.86 35.36 -20.67
N LEU A 775 -45.35 34.24 -20.14
CA LEU A 775 -44.04 33.70 -20.51
C LEU A 775 -43.97 33.31 -22.00
N ILE A 776 -45.06 32.79 -22.56
CA ILE A 776 -45.16 32.36 -23.96
C ILE A 776 -45.22 33.55 -24.93
N GLN A 777 -45.69 34.71 -24.44
CA GLN A 777 -45.96 35.89 -25.26
C GLN A 777 -44.69 36.72 -25.52
N ILE A 778 -43.71 36.66 -24.60
CA ILE A 778 -42.41 37.34 -24.72
C ILE A 778 -41.60 36.77 -25.89
N SER A 779 -41.62 35.45 -26.08
CA SER A 779 -40.85 34.77 -27.16
C SER A 779 -41.30 35.06 -28.60
N GLN A 780 -42.37 35.84 -28.83
CA GLN A 780 -42.88 36.14 -30.18
C GLN A 780 -42.65 37.57 -30.66
N LEU A 781 -42.11 38.47 -29.82
CA LEU A 781 -41.92 39.89 -30.17
C LEU A 781 -40.55 40.20 -30.81
N ASP A 782 -39.51 39.43 -30.49
CA ASP A 782 -38.13 39.75 -30.89
C ASP A 782 -37.71 39.27 -32.30
N GLN A 783 -38.60 38.63 -33.07
CA GLN A 783 -38.26 38.06 -34.40
C GLN A 783 -38.40 39.01 -35.60
N VAL A 784 -38.64 40.32 -35.40
CA VAL A 784 -39.00 41.24 -36.52
C VAL A 784 -37.83 42.09 -37.05
N GLU A 785 -36.77 42.36 -36.28
CA GLU A 785 -35.75 43.38 -36.69
C GLU A 785 -34.50 42.87 -37.42
N GLU A 786 -34.25 41.55 -37.53
CA GLU A 786 -33.07 41.02 -38.27
C GLU A 786 -33.39 40.57 -39.72
N THR A 787 -34.06 41.42 -40.50
CA THR A 787 -34.13 41.27 -41.98
C THR A 787 -33.66 42.51 -42.74
N THR A 788 -32.39 42.91 -42.54
CA THR A 788 -31.70 43.66 -43.60
C THR A 788 -30.18 43.46 -43.61
N LYS A 789 -29.65 43.27 -44.83
CA LYS A 789 -28.21 43.32 -45.23
C LYS A 789 -27.29 42.16 -44.79
N LYS A 790 -27.37 41.05 -45.54
CA LYS A 790 -26.15 40.33 -45.94
C LYS A 790 -25.60 40.90 -47.24
N SER A 791 -24.39 41.45 -47.22
CA SER A 791 -23.34 41.28 -48.25
C SER A 791 -22.20 42.30 -48.08
N GLN A 792 -20.98 41.82 -47.80
CA GLN A 792 -19.87 41.84 -48.78
C GLN A 792 -18.60 41.17 -48.22
N SER A 793 -17.64 40.99 -49.13
CA SER A 793 -16.47 40.12 -49.05
C SER A 793 -15.35 40.55 -48.08
N SER A 794 -14.72 39.52 -47.50
CA SER A 794 -13.29 39.38 -47.17
C SER A 794 -12.30 40.51 -47.51
N LYS A 795 -11.44 40.84 -46.53
CA LYS A 795 -9.97 40.59 -46.63
C LYS A 795 -9.20 40.83 -45.32
N LEU A 796 -8.29 39.90 -45.06
CA LEU A 796 -6.97 40.00 -44.40
C LEU A 796 -6.68 41.13 -43.40
N GLY A 797 -6.25 40.74 -42.19
CA GLY A 797 -5.55 41.62 -41.26
C GLY A 797 -5.14 40.93 -39.97
N SER A 798 -3.95 40.31 -39.94
CA SER A 798 -3.32 39.97 -38.65
C SER A 798 -2.89 41.27 -37.96
N LYS A 799 -3.22 41.42 -36.68
CA LYS A 799 -2.58 42.40 -35.79
C LYS A 799 -2.07 41.71 -34.54
N THR A 800 -0.86 42.12 -34.17
CA THR A 800 -0.11 41.66 -33.01
C THR A 800 -0.86 41.96 -31.71
N LEU A 801 -0.75 41.04 -30.75
CA LEU A 801 -1.42 41.09 -29.46
C LEU A 801 -0.77 42.18 -28.57
N SER A 802 -1.37 43.38 -28.50
CA SER A 802 -1.04 44.37 -27.48
C SER A 802 -1.86 44.10 -26.22
N SER A 803 -1.21 43.79 -25.10
CA SER A 803 -1.83 43.30 -23.87
C SER A 803 -2.43 44.41 -22.99
N GLY A 804 -3.53 45.02 -23.45
CA GLY A 804 -4.30 46.00 -22.66
C GLY A 804 -5.74 46.11 -23.14
N PHE A 805 -6.68 46.28 -22.21
CA PHE A 805 -8.12 46.42 -22.50
C PHE A 805 -8.44 47.88 -22.80
N SER A 806 -9.34 48.15 -23.75
CA SER A 806 -9.80 49.52 -24.05
C SER A 806 -11.10 49.81 -23.30
N VAL A 807 -11.04 50.70 -22.32
CA VAL A 807 -12.18 51.05 -21.44
C VAL A 807 -12.32 52.57 -21.34
N LYS A 808 -13.46 53.06 -20.86
CA LYS A 808 -13.62 54.49 -20.56
C LYS A 808 -13.34 54.72 -19.09
N TYR A 809 -12.37 55.57 -18.76
CA TYR A 809 -12.28 56.14 -17.41
C TYR A 809 -13.39 57.17 -17.23
N CYS A 810 -14.04 57.19 -16.07
CA CYS A 810 -15.16 58.10 -15.78
C CYS A 810 -14.80 59.16 -14.72
N GLY A 811 -13.93 58.81 -13.77
CA GLY A 811 -13.49 59.70 -12.69
C GLY A 811 -13.02 58.96 -11.45
N SER A 812 -12.59 59.72 -10.44
CA SER A 812 -12.17 59.21 -9.12
C SER A 812 -12.94 59.90 -8.00
N VAL A 813 -13.38 59.14 -7.00
CA VAL A 813 -14.16 59.64 -5.85
C VAL A 813 -13.45 59.27 -4.56
N HIS A 814 -13.24 60.26 -3.68
CA HIS A 814 -12.69 60.02 -2.34
C HIS A 814 -13.69 59.24 -1.48
N VAL A 815 -13.26 58.12 -0.89
CA VAL A 815 -14.14 57.18 -0.19
C VAL A 815 -14.03 57.26 1.34
N GLY A 816 -12.84 57.58 1.85
CA GLY A 816 -12.58 57.83 3.27
C GLY A 816 -11.40 57.03 3.83
N THR A 817 -11.51 56.59 5.09
CA THR A 817 -10.45 55.89 5.83
C THR A 817 -10.48 54.36 5.71
N GLU A 818 -11.48 53.80 5.02
CA GLU A 818 -11.70 52.35 4.87
C GLU A 818 -11.82 51.99 3.38
N GLY A 819 -11.13 50.93 2.94
CA GLY A 819 -11.01 50.55 1.53
C GLY A 819 -11.97 49.46 1.03
N ASP A 820 -13.14 49.33 1.65
CA ASP A 820 -14.05 48.18 1.58
C ASP A 820 -14.84 48.05 0.26
N VAL A 821 -15.06 46.82 -0.23
CA VAL A 821 -15.85 46.52 -1.45
C VAL A 821 -17.25 47.17 -1.40
N LYS A 822 -17.86 47.24 -0.20
CA LYS A 822 -19.19 47.87 0.04
C LYS A 822 -19.24 49.36 -0.29
N GLN A 823 -18.08 50.01 -0.42
CA GLN A 823 -18.00 51.43 -0.74
C GLN A 823 -17.96 51.68 -2.26
N ILE A 824 -17.65 50.67 -3.08
CA ILE A 824 -17.59 50.78 -4.55
C ILE A 824 -18.94 51.23 -5.13
N GLU A 825 -20.04 50.59 -4.73
CA GLU A 825 -21.39 50.99 -5.17
C GLU A 825 -21.69 52.45 -4.77
N LYS A 826 -21.35 52.86 -3.54
CA LYS A 826 -21.54 54.23 -3.06
C LYS A 826 -20.70 55.25 -3.83
N ALA A 827 -19.48 54.89 -4.22
CA ALA A 827 -18.59 55.75 -5.01
C ALA A 827 -19.12 55.94 -6.45
N ILE A 828 -19.56 54.86 -7.11
CA ILE A 828 -20.17 54.91 -8.45
C ILE A 828 -21.42 55.80 -8.42
N TRP A 829 -22.33 55.60 -7.45
CA TRP A 829 -23.53 56.44 -7.31
C TRP A 829 -23.22 57.91 -6.96
N ARG A 830 -22.12 58.20 -6.25
CA ARG A 830 -21.69 59.59 -5.99
C ARG A 830 -21.20 60.27 -7.26
N LEU A 831 -20.39 59.58 -8.09
CA LEU A 831 -19.92 60.11 -9.37
C LEU A 831 -21.09 60.38 -10.33
N LEU A 832 -21.99 59.41 -10.49
CA LEU A 832 -23.17 59.56 -11.37
C LEU A 832 -24.12 60.68 -10.89
N LYS A 833 -24.22 60.92 -9.58
CA LYS A 833 -25.02 62.03 -9.03
C LYS A 833 -24.34 63.39 -9.09
N SER A 834 -23.01 63.47 -9.15
CA SER A 834 -22.32 64.77 -9.25
C SER A 834 -22.39 65.38 -10.65
N GLY A 835 -22.64 64.57 -11.67
CA GLY A 835 -22.66 65.01 -13.07
C GLY A 835 -21.28 65.31 -13.66
N GLU A 836 -20.20 65.09 -12.90
CA GLU A 836 -18.81 65.33 -13.33
C GLU A 836 -18.20 64.14 -14.11
N GLU A 837 -19.04 63.33 -14.77
CA GLU A 837 -18.59 62.17 -15.52
C GLU A 837 -17.77 62.60 -16.75
N LYS A 838 -16.48 62.25 -16.77
CA LYS A 838 -15.58 62.52 -17.90
C LYS A 838 -15.23 61.21 -18.59
N GLN A 839 -16.03 60.80 -19.58
CA GLN A 839 -15.76 59.61 -20.40
C GLN A 839 -14.50 59.78 -21.27
N VAL A 840 -13.34 59.41 -20.74
CA VAL A 840 -12.06 59.44 -21.46
C VAL A 840 -11.67 58.02 -21.89
N PRO A 841 -11.37 57.76 -23.18
CA PRO A 841 -10.88 56.45 -23.61
C PRO A 841 -9.47 56.21 -23.07
N VAL A 842 -9.30 55.07 -22.38
CA VAL A 842 -8.06 54.67 -21.73
C VAL A 842 -7.74 53.21 -22.02
N ARG A 843 -6.45 52.90 -22.14
CA ARG A 843 -5.95 51.53 -22.11
C ARG A 843 -5.68 51.14 -20.66
N PHE A 844 -6.26 50.02 -20.25
CA PHE A 844 -6.13 49.42 -18.92
C PHE A 844 -5.22 48.19 -19.01
N GLU A 845 -4.03 48.28 -18.43
CA GLU A 845 -2.99 47.24 -18.49
C GLU A 845 -2.77 46.63 -17.09
N CYS A 846 -3.03 45.33 -16.96
CA CYS A 846 -2.72 44.56 -15.75
C CYS A 846 -1.26 44.07 -15.86
N LEU A 847 -0.35 44.72 -15.14
CA LEU A 847 1.06 44.36 -15.07
C LEU A 847 1.30 43.30 -13.97
N GLU A 848 2.51 42.77 -13.87
CA GLU A 848 2.86 41.75 -12.86
C GLU A 848 2.82 42.27 -11.41
N ILE A 849 3.15 43.55 -11.22
CA ILE A 849 3.31 44.19 -9.89
C ILE A 849 2.26 45.28 -9.59
N GLY A 850 1.30 45.50 -10.49
CA GLY A 850 0.26 46.51 -10.35
C GLY A 850 -0.49 46.73 -11.65
N ILE A 851 -1.15 47.88 -11.78
CA ILE A 851 -1.87 48.31 -12.97
C ILE A 851 -1.34 49.63 -13.52
N ALA A 852 -1.47 49.82 -14.83
CA ALA A 852 -1.25 51.08 -15.50
C ALA A 852 -2.47 51.44 -16.35
N VAL A 853 -2.92 52.69 -16.24
CA VAL A 853 -4.01 53.25 -17.04
C VAL A 853 -3.46 54.43 -17.84
N THR A 854 -3.48 54.34 -19.16
CA THR A 854 -2.96 55.38 -20.07
C THR A 854 -4.08 55.90 -20.97
N ARG A 855 -4.10 57.21 -21.24
CA ARG A 855 -5.06 57.80 -22.19
C ARG A 855 -4.70 57.36 -23.61
N GLU A 856 -5.66 56.85 -24.37
CA GLU A 856 -5.36 56.32 -25.72
C GLU A 856 -4.93 57.40 -26.73
N VAL A 857 -5.33 58.66 -26.51
CA VAL A 857 -5.05 59.78 -27.43
C VAL A 857 -3.59 60.24 -27.37
N ASP A 858 -3.07 60.46 -26.16
CA ASP A 858 -1.76 61.08 -25.92
C ASP A 858 -0.73 60.11 -25.28
N ASN A 859 -1.15 58.88 -24.99
CA ASN A 859 -0.42 57.87 -24.20
C ASN A 859 -0.02 58.31 -22.78
N GLN A 860 -0.58 59.41 -22.28
CA GLN A 860 -0.32 59.95 -20.94
C GLN A 860 -0.91 59.04 -19.84
N THR A 861 -0.09 58.65 -18.87
CA THR A 861 -0.51 57.83 -17.72
C THR A 861 -1.44 58.62 -16.80
N ILE A 862 -2.65 58.11 -16.57
CA ILE A 862 -3.67 58.69 -15.69
C ILE A 862 -3.51 58.18 -14.26
N CYS A 863 -3.30 56.86 -14.09
CA CYS A 863 -2.90 56.28 -12.82
C CYS A 863 -1.98 55.07 -13.03
N LYS A 864 -1.07 54.87 -12.08
CA LYS A 864 -0.28 53.65 -11.96
C LYS A 864 -0.24 53.29 -10.47
N GLN A 865 -0.80 52.14 -10.12
CA GLN A 865 -1.03 51.71 -8.75
C GLN A 865 -0.49 50.29 -8.57
N SER A 866 0.24 50.03 -7.49
CA SER A 866 0.68 48.69 -7.10
C SER A 866 -0.49 47.85 -6.59
N TYR A 867 -0.43 46.52 -6.75
CA TYR A 867 -1.42 45.65 -6.09
C TYR A 867 -1.36 45.73 -4.55
N MET A 868 -0.28 46.27 -3.98
CA MET A 868 -0.17 46.56 -2.53
C MET A 868 -0.88 47.85 -2.09
N GLU A 869 -1.24 48.73 -3.04
CA GLU A 869 -1.93 50.01 -2.82
C GLU A 869 -3.43 49.89 -3.09
N ILE A 870 -3.85 48.89 -3.87
CA ILE A 870 -5.26 48.60 -4.17
C ILE A 870 -5.87 47.73 -3.06
N SER A 871 -6.90 48.23 -2.37
CA SER A 871 -7.56 47.55 -1.25
C SER A 871 -8.69 46.61 -1.69
N SER A 872 -9.42 46.99 -2.75
CA SER A 872 -10.52 46.19 -3.29
C SER A 872 -10.84 46.56 -4.74
N CYS A 873 -11.46 45.63 -5.47
CA CYS A 873 -12.03 45.88 -6.80
C CYS A 873 -13.35 45.14 -6.98
N GLY A 874 -14.23 45.67 -7.81
CA GLY A 874 -15.53 45.05 -8.08
C GLY A 874 -16.43 45.86 -8.98
N ARG A 875 -17.66 45.36 -9.14
CA ARG A 875 -18.76 46.02 -9.84
C ARG A 875 -20.07 45.75 -9.11
N THR A 876 -21.08 46.55 -9.41
CA THR A 876 -22.41 46.44 -8.79
C THR A 876 -23.36 45.71 -9.74
N ILE A 877 -24.20 44.79 -9.22
CA ILE A 877 -25.19 44.07 -10.03
C ILE A 877 -26.22 45.04 -10.65
N ASN A 878 -26.52 46.13 -9.96
CA ASN A 878 -27.46 47.18 -10.39
C ASN A 878 -26.96 48.00 -11.61
N ILE A 879 -25.65 48.05 -11.86
CA ILE A 879 -25.06 48.80 -13.00
C ILE A 879 -23.82 48.02 -13.52
N PRO A 880 -24.01 46.94 -14.29
CA PRO A 880 -22.94 45.96 -14.59
C PRO A 880 -21.82 46.51 -15.48
N ASP A 881 -22.10 47.55 -16.26
CA ASP A 881 -21.17 48.21 -17.19
C ASP A 881 -20.12 49.07 -16.48
N TYR A 882 -20.35 49.43 -15.21
CA TYR A 882 -19.41 50.19 -14.38
C TYR A 882 -18.68 49.29 -13.41
N PHE A 883 -17.35 49.39 -13.40
CA PHE A 883 -16.49 48.72 -12.43
C PHE A 883 -15.52 49.73 -11.81
N ALA A 884 -15.04 49.43 -10.60
CA ALA A 884 -14.09 50.28 -9.92
C ALA A 884 -13.07 49.46 -9.14
N PHE A 885 -11.95 50.10 -8.82
CA PHE A 885 -11.04 49.65 -7.77
C PHE A 885 -10.79 50.81 -6.79
N ILE A 886 -10.56 50.46 -5.54
CA ILE A 886 -10.21 51.41 -4.47
C ILE A 886 -8.71 51.26 -4.21
N ALA A 887 -7.98 52.37 -4.21
CA ALA A 887 -6.56 52.41 -3.86
C ALA A 887 -6.27 53.48 -2.80
N GLY A 888 -5.27 53.23 -1.96
CA GLY A 888 -4.78 54.17 -0.95
C GLY A 888 -3.73 55.15 -1.50
N GLU A 889 -3.47 56.23 -0.78
CA GLU A 889 -2.34 57.13 -1.06
C GLU A 889 -0.96 56.43 -0.91
N THR A 890 -0.92 55.30 -0.20
CA THR A 890 0.24 54.41 -0.02
C THR A 890 -0.26 52.95 0.13
N ASN A 891 0.63 52.00 0.44
CA ASN A 891 0.27 50.62 0.76
C ASN A 891 -0.93 50.52 1.73
N CYS A 892 -1.85 49.59 1.50
CA CYS A 892 -3.12 49.45 2.25
C CYS A 892 -2.97 49.34 3.77
N ASN A 893 -1.83 48.86 4.28
CA ASN A 893 -1.54 48.75 5.72
C ASN A 893 -1.13 50.08 6.39
N MET A 894 -0.83 51.13 5.62
CA MET A 894 -0.38 52.43 6.10
C MET A 894 -1.21 53.61 5.58
N ALA A 895 -2.02 53.40 4.53
CA ALA A 895 -2.90 54.41 3.98
C ALA A 895 -4.00 54.83 4.97
N THR A 896 -4.14 56.14 5.18
CA THR A 896 -5.23 56.74 5.98
C THR A 896 -6.36 57.30 5.11
N LYS A 897 -6.22 57.21 3.79
CA LYS A 897 -7.13 57.75 2.78
C LYS A 897 -7.18 56.81 1.58
N PHE A 898 -8.38 56.61 1.07
CA PHE A 898 -8.67 55.75 -0.08
C PHE A 898 -9.53 56.48 -1.12
N ASP A 899 -9.18 56.28 -2.39
CA ASP A 899 -9.88 56.83 -3.56
C ASP A 899 -10.37 55.68 -4.46
N ALA A 900 -11.61 55.78 -4.93
CA ALA A 900 -12.21 54.84 -5.87
C ALA A 900 -12.07 55.35 -7.30
N TYR A 901 -11.38 54.60 -8.16
CA TYR A 901 -11.23 54.89 -9.60
C TYR A 901 -12.28 54.12 -10.40
N ILE A 902 -13.12 54.82 -11.14
CA ILE A 902 -14.33 54.29 -11.77
C ILE A 902 -14.17 54.26 -13.29
N PHE A 903 -14.57 53.13 -13.89
CA PHE A 903 -14.45 52.83 -15.31
C PHE A 903 -15.78 52.29 -15.85
N TYR A 904 -16.01 52.52 -17.14
CA TYR A 904 -17.17 52.05 -17.90
C TYR A 904 -16.73 51.24 -19.12
N HIS A 905 -17.37 50.09 -19.33
CA HIS A 905 -17.18 49.27 -20.53
C HIS A 905 -18.40 48.35 -20.75
N GLN A 906 -18.89 48.27 -21.99
CA GLN A 906 -20.14 47.57 -22.34
C GLN A 906 -20.01 46.04 -22.47
N ASN A 907 -18.81 45.52 -22.72
CA ASN A 907 -18.62 44.07 -22.84
C ASN A 907 -18.46 43.43 -21.44
N ASP A 908 -19.53 42.83 -20.95
CA ASP A 908 -19.59 42.07 -19.68
C ASP A 908 -18.43 41.07 -19.52
N VAL A 909 -18.01 40.43 -20.62
CA VAL A 909 -16.95 39.43 -20.63
C VAL A 909 -15.58 40.07 -20.40
N GLU A 910 -15.30 41.24 -20.99
CA GLU A 910 -14.04 41.96 -20.78
C GLU A 910 -13.98 42.57 -19.37
N VAL A 911 -15.08 43.14 -18.86
CA VAL A 911 -15.16 43.61 -17.46
C VAL A 911 -14.89 42.46 -16.49
N GLN A 912 -15.46 41.27 -16.75
CA GLN A 912 -15.20 40.09 -15.93
C GLN A 912 -13.74 39.62 -16.04
N GLN A 913 -13.11 39.66 -17.21
CA GLN A 913 -11.69 39.34 -17.40
C GLN A 913 -10.75 40.34 -16.70
N ILE A 914 -11.07 41.64 -16.73
CA ILE A 914 -10.31 42.68 -16.03
C ILE A 914 -10.39 42.44 -14.51
N LEU A 915 -11.59 42.25 -13.96
CA LEU A 915 -11.79 41.99 -12.53
C LEU A 915 -11.15 40.66 -12.07
N GLN A 916 -11.17 39.62 -12.90
CA GLN A 916 -10.44 38.38 -12.63
C GLN A 916 -8.92 38.58 -12.67
N SER A 917 -8.41 39.41 -13.58
CA SER A 917 -6.97 39.71 -13.69
C SER A 917 -6.48 40.52 -12.49
N LEU A 918 -7.23 41.53 -12.06
CA LEU A 918 -7.01 42.26 -10.79
C LEU A 918 -7.02 41.30 -9.59
N GLY A 919 -8.02 40.43 -9.49
CA GLY A 919 -8.14 39.43 -8.44
C GLY A 919 -6.97 38.44 -8.38
N GLN A 920 -6.46 38.02 -9.55
CA GLN A 920 -5.23 37.22 -9.63
C GLN A 920 -3.97 38.02 -9.24
N GLY A 921 -3.93 39.33 -9.52
CA GLY A 921 -2.88 40.23 -9.08
C GLY A 921 -2.66 40.19 -7.57
N PHE A 922 -3.75 40.35 -6.78
CA PHE A 922 -3.71 40.25 -5.32
C PHE A 922 -3.15 38.91 -4.81
N GLN A 923 -3.49 37.80 -5.49
CA GLN A 923 -2.98 36.47 -5.12
C GLN A 923 -1.49 36.29 -5.44
N ARG A 924 -0.97 36.94 -6.50
CA ARG A 924 0.44 36.86 -6.88
C ARG A 924 1.33 37.64 -5.90
N THR A 925 0.88 38.79 -5.40
CA THR A 925 1.62 39.55 -4.37
C THR A 925 1.67 38.86 -3.01
N HIS A 926 0.71 37.99 -2.68
CA HIS A 926 0.74 37.21 -1.44
C HIS A 926 1.90 36.19 -1.36
N PHE A 927 2.56 35.90 -2.49
CA PHE A 927 3.74 35.03 -2.59
C PHE A 927 5.05 35.80 -2.89
N ALA A 928 5.02 37.13 -2.89
CA ALA A 928 6.14 38.00 -3.22
C ALA A 928 6.35 39.10 -2.15
N VAL A 929 6.53 38.65 -0.89
CA VAL A 929 7.01 39.44 0.25
C VAL A 929 8.05 38.62 1.01
#